data_AF-A0AAN8RVJ8-F1
#
_entry.id   AF-A0AAN8RVJ8-F1
#
_cell.length_a   1.000
_cell.length_b   1.000
_cell.length_c   1.000
_cell.angle_alpha   90.00
_cell.angle_beta   90.00
_cell.angle_gamma   90.00
#
_symmetry.space_group_name_H-M   'P 1'
#
loop_
_entity.id
_entity.type
_entity.pdbx_description
1 polymer ?
#
loop_
_entity_poly.entity_id
_entity_poly.type
_entity_poly.pdbx_seq_one_letter_code
_entity_poly.pdbx_strand_id
1 'polypeptide(L)'
;MMSRGVDCSEYFADVVKNVASPTLEIKKLVYIYLLTYAESEPDLALLSINTIQKALTDQNQVVRAMAIRVMSGIRVPVISQIVALGIKRCVTDMSPYVRKAAALAIPKCYRLDPSTLPLLTDLVATLLGDKSYYVIGAAVMAWWEVCPERIEMVHPHYRGLCKLLIDMDEWGQLALLRLLTVYARKNFPQGKVKGGNKKKKTTSGKGGFYSDEEAEDEGPAGGIDPDLKLLLDCCPPLLQSRNSAVILAVARAYYHLAPSSYLLSLAPPLLSLLRSPQDIQLIALTNIVFIALRYPSIFSPHCTHFLLSPVDTPQISKLKLEALTLVYPYSSKPYQSLILTELSYYAGSYDKELVREAVKAIGRCAQNNPEQSGRCLKLLMEHIHSSDQHLVAESLTVIRHIIQQQPTVHKKTVIRLAKALDTATSSTARASIIWLVAEFSGADNGDNVSADVLRILAKGFADEAEAVKLQILLLAAKVYAHYLNRTNAGFEQPLSEDEDTPEDLHPIPQLFNYISRLARYDVSYDIRDRARMYMSLLSTPKSVQLATLILLAPKPVPFAPSPSAALREGLTVGSSALMVGKDEYVRGYVGLPDWVSEEDAPGRGVRDPVEKEYGYEEVKEVKSVERKVEAIRHVAPPVISAGHMQELPDVSSKKEVNGKSLDEWLEGSDEEEEDDDEEEDEEEEEDDDDEEESEYETESGEEETDDEDVKESSKMLPS
;
A
#
# COMPACT_ATOMS: atom_id res chain seq x y z
N MET A 1 6.62 20.93 -36.67
CA MET A 1 5.17 21.22 -36.63
C MET A 1 4.48 20.28 -35.66
N MET A 2 4.58 18.96 -35.85
CA MET A 2 4.10 17.94 -34.90
C MET A 2 4.51 18.18 -33.44
N SER A 3 5.78 18.51 -33.15
CA SER A 3 6.24 18.79 -31.77
C SER A 3 5.64 20.05 -31.12
N ARG A 4 5.00 20.93 -31.91
CA ARG A 4 4.28 22.11 -31.43
C ARG A 4 2.77 21.89 -31.34
N GLY A 5 2.30 20.65 -31.57
CA GLY A 5 0.87 20.30 -31.58
C GLY A 5 0.11 20.77 -32.81
N VAL A 6 0.80 21.13 -33.89
CA VAL A 6 0.16 21.48 -35.17
C VAL A 6 -0.22 20.19 -35.89
N ASP A 7 -1.46 20.10 -36.36
CA ASP A 7 -1.91 18.98 -37.18
C ASP A 7 -1.11 18.93 -38.49
N CYS A 8 -0.53 17.78 -38.77
CA CYS A 8 0.29 17.51 -39.94
C CYS A 8 -0.28 16.36 -40.77
N SER A 9 -1.54 15.98 -40.56
CA SER A 9 -2.27 14.91 -41.26
C SER A 9 -2.24 15.08 -42.79
N GLU A 10 -2.33 16.31 -43.29
CA GLU A 10 -2.29 16.63 -44.73
C GLU A 10 -1.02 16.11 -45.44
N TYR A 11 0.10 15.99 -44.71
CA TYR A 11 1.38 15.54 -45.28
C TYR A 11 1.54 14.01 -45.24
N PHE A 12 0.51 13.25 -44.88
CA PHE A 12 0.65 11.82 -44.59
C PHE A 12 1.20 11.05 -45.79
N ALA A 13 0.61 11.21 -46.98
CA ALA A 13 1.04 10.54 -48.20
C ALA A 13 2.51 10.85 -48.55
N ASP A 14 2.97 12.09 -48.32
CA ASP A 14 4.33 12.50 -48.64
C ASP A 14 5.36 11.95 -47.64
N VAL A 15 4.98 11.86 -46.36
CA VAL A 15 5.83 11.27 -45.34
C VAL A 15 5.91 9.74 -45.51
N VAL A 16 4.82 9.06 -45.86
CA VAL A 16 4.79 7.60 -46.06
C VAL A 16 5.71 7.13 -47.19
N LYS A 17 5.89 7.93 -48.25
CA LYS A 17 6.87 7.64 -49.33
C LYS A 17 8.29 7.45 -48.80
N ASN A 18 8.62 8.07 -47.67
CA ASN A 18 9.96 8.02 -47.07
C ASN A 18 10.20 6.82 -46.14
N VAL A 19 9.21 5.93 -45.96
CA VAL A 19 9.34 4.72 -45.11
C VAL A 19 10.47 3.80 -45.59
N ALA A 20 10.68 3.71 -46.90
CA ALA A 20 11.71 2.88 -47.52
C ALA A 20 13.12 3.52 -47.50
N SER A 21 13.30 4.71 -46.92
CA SER A 21 14.57 5.44 -46.94
C SER A 21 15.73 4.62 -46.34
N PRO A 22 16.94 4.62 -46.94
CA PRO A 22 18.08 3.90 -46.38
C PRO A 22 18.61 4.56 -45.09
N THR A 23 18.36 5.85 -44.89
CA THR A 23 18.87 6.61 -43.74
C THR A 23 18.07 6.33 -42.48
N LEU A 24 18.74 5.83 -41.44
CA LEU A 24 18.10 5.48 -40.16
C LEU A 24 17.40 6.68 -39.48
N GLU A 25 17.96 7.87 -39.61
CA GLU A 25 17.40 9.09 -39.02
C GLU A 25 16.05 9.46 -39.65
N ILE A 26 15.96 9.38 -40.99
CA ILE A 26 14.72 9.63 -41.73
C ILE A 26 13.69 8.57 -41.35
N LYS A 27 14.07 7.28 -41.34
CA LYS A 27 13.19 6.18 -40.89
C LYS A 27 12.61 6.42 -39.50
N LYS A 28 13.43 6.85 -38.53
CA LYS A 28 12.96 7.17 -37.17
C LYS A 28 11.90 8.26 -37.17
N LEU A 29 12.11 9.35 -37.91
CA LEU A 29 11.17 10.46 -37.98
C LEU A 29 9.84 10.03 -38.64
N VAL A 30 9.94 9.28 -39.75
CA VAL A 30 8.76 8.72 -40.45
C VAL A 30 7.99 7.76 -39.53
N TYR A 31 8.68 6.90 -38.79
CA TYR A 31 8.04 5.98 -37.85
C TYR A 31 7.36 6.67 -36.66
N ILE A 32 7.95 7.74 -36.11
CA ILE A 32 7.29 8.53 -35.07
C ILE A 32 6.02 9.20 -35.63
N TYR A 33 6.11 9.73 -36.86
CA TYR A 33 4.96 10.32 -37.54
C TYR A 33 3.85 9.29 -37.77
N LEU A 34 4.17 8.10 -38.29
CA LEU A 34 3.22 6.99 -38.46
C LEU A 34 2.55 6.59 -37.15
N LEU A 35 3.30 6.45 -36.05
CA LEU A 35 2.72 6.12 -34.74
C LEU A 35 1.74 7.16 -34.20
N THR A 36 1.79 8.39 -34.71
CA THR A 36 0.93 9.49 -34.27
C THR A 36 -0.32 9.62 -35.15
N TYR A 37 -0.18 9.45 -36.48
CA TYR A 37 -1.24 9.71 -37.45
C TYR A 37 -1.84 8.46 -38.13
N ALA A 38 -1.32 7.26 -37.89
CA ALA A 38 -1.87 6.05 -38.51
C ALA A 38 -3.29 5.72 -38.05
N GLU A 39 -3.73 6.25 -36.90
CA GLU A 39 -5.12 6.10 -36.43
C GLU A 39 -6.10 7.00 -37.19
N SER A 40 -5.64 8.17 -37.67
CA SER A 40 -6.49 9.10 -38.43
C SER A 40 -6.64 8.69 -39.89
N GLU A 41 -5.61 8.08 -40.47
CA GLU A 41 -5.56 7.70 -41.90
C GLU A 41 -5.15 6.21 -42.04
N PRO A 42 -6.04 5.25 -41.68
CA PRO A 42 -5.70 3.83 -41.64
C PRO A 42 -5.38 3.25 -43.02
N ASP A 43 -6.11 3.65 -44.07
CA ASP A 43 -5.95 3.09 -45.42
C ASP A 43 -4.58 3.42 -46.03
N LEU A 44 -4.16 4.68 -45.90
CA LEU A 44 -2.82 5.12 -46.31
C LEU A 44 -1.73 4.48 -45.45
N ALA A 45 -2.01 4.18 -44.18
CA ALA A 45 -1.06 3.51 -43.30
C ALA A 45 -0.78 2.07 -43.78
N LEU A 46 -1.77 1.37 -44.36
CA LEU A 46 -1.60 0.00 -44.88
C LEU A 46 -0.49 -0.11 -45.93
N LEU A 47 -0.33 0.92 -46.77
CA LEU A 47 0.75 1.01 -47.79
C LEU A 47 2.15 0.91 -47.18
N SER A 48 2.31 1.40 -45.94
CA SER A 48 3.60 1.38 -45.24
C SER A 48 3.94 0.02 -44.62
N ILE A 49 2.94 -0.84 -44.40
CA ILE A 49 3.08 -2.07 -43.60
C ILE A 49 3.97 -3.09 -44.29
N ASN A 50 3.80 -3.30 -45.59
CA ASN A 50 4.63 -4.23 -46.35
C ASN A 50 6.12 -3.83 -46.26
N THR A 51 6.40 -2.53 -46.33
CA THR A 51 7.76 -2.00 -46.19
C THR A 51 8.31 -2.19 -44.77
N ILE A 52 7.49 -1.98 -43.73
CA ILE A 52 7.88 -2.21 -42.33
C ILE A 52 8.10 -3.71 -42.07
N GLN A 53 7.29 -4.59 -42.67
CA GLN A 53 7.44 -6.04 -42.57
C GLN A 53 8.74 -6.52 -43.23
N LYS A 54 9.10 -5.97 -44.39
CA LYS A 54 10.40 -6.21 -45.02
C LYS A 54 11.56 -5.76 -44.11
N ALA A 55 11.41 -4.65 -43.39
CA ALA A 55 12.42 -4.16 -42.45
C ALA A 55 12.67 -5.08 -41.24
N LEU A 56 11.78 -6.04 -40.94
CA LEU A 56 12.02 -7.09 -39.94
C LEU A 56 13.12 -8.07 -40.35
N THR A 57 13.55 -8.06 -41.60
CA THR A 57 14.58 -8.98 -42.15
C THR A 57 15.91 -8.29 -42.41
N ASP A 58 16.00 -6.99 -42.08
CA ASP A 58 17.18 -6.16 -42.30
C ASP A 58 18.40 -6.71 -41.55
N GLN A 59 19.61 -6.52 -42.10
CA GLN A 59 20.85 -6.96 -41.47
C GLN A 59 21.09 -6.29 -40.12
N ASN A 60 20.66 -5.03 -39.98
CA ASN A 60 20.83 -4.25 -38.77
C ASN A 60 19.75 -4.56 -37.72
N GLN A 61 20.18 -5.11 -36.58
CA GLN A 61 19.32 -5.40 -35.43
C GLN A 61 18.50 -4.19 -34.93
N VAL A 62 19.03 -2.96 -35.07
CA VAL A 62 18.33 -1.73 -34.65
C VAL A 62 17.14 -1.45 -35.55
N VAL A 63 17.27 -1.70 -36.86
CA VAL A 63 16.18 -1.55 -37.83
C VAL A 63 15.11 -2.60 -37.57
N ARG A 64 15.50 -3.88 -37.40
CA ARG A 64 14.57 -4.97 -37.05
C ARG A 64 13.76 -4.67 -35.78
N ALA A 65 14.44 -4.28 -34.70
CA ALA A 65 13.81 -3.96 -33.42
C ALA A 65 12.90 -2.71 -33.50
N MET A 66 13.25 -1.73 -34.33
CA MET A 66 12.43 -0.54 -34.53
C MET A 66 11.18 -0.87 -35.36
N ALA A 67 11.33 -1.67 -36.41
CA ALA A 67 10.24 -2.13 -37.25
C ALA A 67 9.17 -2.86 -36.42
N ILE A 68 9.55 -3.82 -35.56
CA ILE A 68 8.57 -4.53 -34.72
C ILE A 68 7.89 -3.61 -33.68
N ARG A 69 8.61 -2.63 -33.14
CA ARG A 69 8.05 -1.64 -32.20
C ARG A 69 7.02 -0.72 -32.84
N VAL A 70 7.23 -0.38 -34.11
CA VAL A 70 6.37 0.50 -34.90
C VAL A 70 5.18 -0.27 -35.42
N MET A 71 5.42 -1.45 -35.99
CA MET A 71 4.35 -2.34 -36.49
C MET A 71 3.35 -2.68 -35.37
N SER A 72 3.83 -3.05 -34.18
CA SER A 72 2.96 -3.29 -33.01
C SER A 72 2.40 -2.02 -32.37
N GLY A 73 2.88 -0.84 -32.74
CA GLY A 73 2.41 0.44 -32.22
C GLY A 73 1.33 1.10 -33.08
N ILE A 74 1.19 0.70 -34.34
CA ILE A 74 0.11 1.15 -35.24
C ILE A 74 -1.19 0.49 -34.76
N ARG A 75 -2.19 1.30 -34.42
CA ARG A 75 -3.46 0.81 -33.86
C ARG A 75 -4.52 0.55 -34.92
N VAL A 76 -4.18 -0.24 -35.93
CA VAL A 76 -5.10 -0.65 -37.01
C VAL A 76 -5.43 -2.15 -36.82
N PRO A 77 -6.68 -2.54 -36.48
CA PRO A 77 -7.00 -3.94 -36.16
C PRO A 77 -6.70 -4.95 -37.28
N VAL A 78 -6.86 -4.54 -38.55
CA VAL A 78 -6.65 -5.37 -39.76
C VAL A 78 -5.25 -6.00 -39.79
N ILE A 79 -4.28 -5.41 -39.11
CA ILE A 79 -2.86 -5.79 -39.19
C ILE A 79 -2.46 -6.77 -38.07
N SER A 80 -3.40 -7.16 -37.20
CA SER A 80 -3.12 -7.96 -35.99
C SER A 80 -2.38 -9.27 -36.31
N GLN A 81 -2.80 -9.98 -37.35
CA GLN A 81 -2.20 -11.24 -37.78
C GLN A 81 -0.78 -11.04 -38.33
N ILE A 82 -0.55 -9.96 -39.09
CA ILE A 82 0.77 -9.60 -39.62
C ILE A 82 1.72 -9.28 -38.46
N VAL A 83 1.24 -8.53 -37.46
CA VAL A 83 1.99 -8.23 -36.24
C VAL A 83 2.33 -9.52 -35.49
N ALA A 84 1.36 -10.42 -35.29
CA ALA A 84 1.57 -11.69 -34.59
C ALA A 84 2.63 -12.58 -35.27
N LEU A 85 2.58 -12.70 -36.60
CA LEU A 85 3.59 -13.37 -37.41
C LEU A 85 4.97 -12.69 -37.31
N GLY A 86 5.00 -11.36 -37.33
CA GLY A 86 6.21 -10.57 -37.12
C GLY A 86 6.84 -10.82 -35.75
N ILE A 87 6.04 -10.86 -34.68
CA ILE A 87 6.49 -11.19 -33.33
C ILE A 87 7.05 -12.61 -33.29
N LYS A 88 6.32 -13.61 -33.83
CA LYS A 88 6.76 -15.02 -33.86
C LYS A 88 8.17 -15.16 -34.47
N ARG A 89 8.45 -14.42 -35.54
CA ARG A 89 9.79 -14.38 -36.15
C ARG A 89 10.83 -13.69 -35.27
N CYS A 90 10.48 -12.55 -34.67
CA CYS A 90 11.42 -11.77 -33.84
C CYS A 90 11.73 -12.41 -32.48
N VAL A 91 10.87 -13.30 -31.97
CA VAL A 91 11.12 -14.06 -30.74
C VAL A 91 12.31 -15.01 -30.88
N THR A 92 12.57 -15.54 -32.08
CA THR A 92 13.71 -16.41 -32.37
C THR A 92 14.89 -15.68 -33.01
N ASP A 93 14.93 -14.34 -32.96
CA ASP A 93 16.03 -13.56 -33.55
C ASP A 93 17.35 -13.81 -32.82
N MET A 94 18.47 -13.80 -33.57
CA MET A 94 19.80 -13.97 -33.00
C MET A 94 20.15 -12.90 -31.96
N SER A 95 19.67 -11.68 -32.15
CA SER A 95 19.94 -10.55 -31.26
C SER A 95 18.97 -10.49 -30.07
N PRO A 96 19.48 -10.45 -28.82
CA PRO A 96 18.65 -10.20 -27.64
C PRO A 96 17.92 -8.86 -27.67
N TYR A 97 18.44 -7.86 -28.38
CA TYR A 97 17.81 -6.55 -28.50
C TYR A 97 16.48 -6.63 -29.26
N VAL A 98 16.45 -7.42 -30.34
CA VAL A 98 15.23 -7.65 -31.14
C VAL A 98 14.25 -8.53 -30.36
N ARG A 99 14.72 -9.58 -29.68
CA ARG A 99 13.86 -10.43 -28.83
C ARG A 99 13.21 -9.64 -27.68
N LYS A 100 13.93 -8.71 -27.04
CA LYS A 100 13.36 -7.78 -26.05
C LYS A 100 12.26 -6.90 -26.68
N ALA A 101 12.51 -6.36 -27.87
CA ALA A 101 11.52 -5.56 -28.59
C ALA A 101 10.27 -6.38 -28.97
N ALA A 102 10.45 -7.65 -29.36
CA ALA A 102 9.37 -8.59 -29.62
C ALA A 102 8.55 -8.87 -28.34
N ALA A 103 9.21 -9.09 -27.20
CA ALA A 103 8.54 -9.28 -25.92
C ALA A 103 7.65 -8.07 -25.55
N LEU A 104 8.15 -6.84 -25.73
CA LEU A 104 7.37 -5.62 -25.50
C LEU A 104 6.26 -5.36 -26.53
N ALA A 105 6.31 -6.03 -27.69
CA ALA A 105 5.28 -5.94 -28.72
C ALA A 105 4.08 -6.85 -28.43
N ILE A 106 4.29 -7.95 -27.67
CA ILE A 106 3.25 -8.93 -27.34
C ILE A 106 2.01 -8.29 -26.67
N PRO A 107 2.14 -7.46 -25.61
CA PRO A 107 0.96 -6.86 -24.99
C PRO A 107 0.23 -5.89 -25.91
N LYS A 108 0.96 -5.22 -26.80
CA LYS A 108 0.34 -4.35 -27.79
C LYS A 108 -0.49 -5.14 -28.80
N CYS A 109 0.04 -6.29 -29.26
CA CYS A 109 -0.71 -7.20 -30.13
C CYS A 109 -1.98 -7.72 -29.45
N TYR A 110 -1.89 -8.08 -28.16
CA TYR A 110 -3.06 -8.51 -27.38
C TYR A 110 -4.14 -7.42 -27.28
N ARG A 111 -3.73 -6.15 -27.11
CA ARG A 111 -4.66 -5.01 -27.10
C ARG A 111 -5.29 -4.73 -28.47
N LEU A 112 -4.64 -5.10 -29.57
CA LEU A 112 -5.20 -4.98 -30.93
C LEU A 112 -6.25 -6.06 -31.20
N ASP A 113 -5.94 -7.31 -30.83
CA ASP A 113 -6.78 -8.45 -31.10
C ASP A 113 -6.64 -9.52 -29.99
N PRO A 114 -7.61 -9.60 -29.07
CA PRO A 114 -7.60 -10.60 -27.99
C PRO A 114 -7.66 -12.05 -28.48
N SER A 115 -8.12 -12.32 -29.71
CA SER A 115 -8.22 -13.68 -30.25
C SER A 115 -6.85 -14.36 -30.42
N THR A 116 -5.79 -13.56 -30.55
CA THR A 116 -4.40 -14.04 -30.72
C THR A 116 -3.77 -14.60 -29.44
N LEU A 117 -4.47 -14.55 -28.30
CA LEU A 117 -3.95 -14.93 -26.98
C LEU A 117 -3.28 -16.32 -26.92
N PRO A 118 -3.80 -17.41 -27.53
CA PRO A 118 -3.15 -18.72 -27.49
C PRO A 118 -1.73 -18.68 -28.07
N LEU A 119 -1.57 -18.07 -29.26
CA LEU A 119 -0.28 -17.93 -29.93
C LEU A 119 0.67 -17.06 -29.10
N LEU A 120 0.17 -15.92 -28.57
CA LEU A 120 0.99 -15.02 -27.76
C LEU A 120 1.47 -15.71 -26.47
N THR A 121 0.67 -16.59 -25.88
CA THR A 121 1.03 -17.33 -24.67
C THR A 121 2.25 -18.23 -24.91
N ASP A 122 2.27 -18.97 -26.02
CA ASP A 122 3.40 -19.86 -26.37
C ASP A 122 4.69 -19.06 -26.63
N LEU A 123 4.56 -17.88 -27.25
CA LEU A 123 5.68 -16.97 -27.48
C LEU A 123 6.25 -16.42 -26.17
N VAL A 124 5.38 -16.04 -25.22
CA VAL A 124 5.81 -15.61 -23.87
C VAL A 124 6.53 -16.75 -23.14
N ALA A 125 5.99 -17.98 -23.17
CA ALA A 125 6.63 -19.13 -22.54
C ALA A 125 8.04 -19.37 -23.11
N THR A 126 8.21 -19.21 -24.43
CA THR A 126 9.52 -19.30 -25.09
C THR A 126 10.48 -18.22 -24.61
N LEU A 127 10.01 -16.97 -24.47
CA LEU A 127 10.83 -15.83 -24.01
C LEU A 127 11.17 -15.88 -22.52
N LEU A 128 10.32 -16.48 -21.68
CA LEU A 128 10.61 -16.69 -20.24
C LEU A 128 11.78 -17.66 -20.03
N GLY A 129 11.99 -18.59 -20.97
CA GLY A 129 13.12 -19.51 -20.99
C GLY A 129 14.37 -18.99 -21.71
N ASP A 130 14.44 -17.70 -22.07
CA ASP A 130 15.61 -17.12 -22.75
C ASP A 130 16.84 -17.15 -21.83
N LYS A 131 18.02 -17.34 -22.44
CA LYS A 131 19.30 -17.33 -21.72
C LYS A 131 19.77 -15.91 -21.39
N SER A 132 19.27 -14.90 -22.10
CA SER A 132 19.69 -13.51 -21.94
C SER A 132 18.83 -12.76 -20.93
N TYR A 133 19.47 -12.22 -19.88
CA TYR A 133 18.84 -11.33 -18.90
C TYR A 133 18.17 -10.11 -19.56
N TYR A 134 18.67 -9.62 -20.70
CA TYR A 134 18.11 -8.44 -21.35
C TYR A 134 16.66 -8.64 -21.85
N VAL A 135 16.27 -9.89 -22.14
CA VAL A 135 14.96 -10.26 -22.70
C VAL A 135 13.96 -10.59 -21.61
N ILE A 136 14.39 -11.31 -20.58
CA ILE A 136 13.55 -11.85 -19.50
C ILE A 136 12.70 -10.76 -18.84
N GLY A 137 13.26 -9.58 -18.60
CA GLY A 137 12.54 -8.49 -17.93
C GLY A 137 11.34 -8.02 -18.75
N ALA A 138 11.51 -7.92 -20.06
CA ALA A 138 10.42 -7.63 -20.98
C ALA A 138 9.44 -8.80 -21.11
N ALA A 139 9.93 -10.05 -21.10
CA ALA A 139 9.09 -11.23 -21.11
C ALA A 139 8.17 -11.32 -19.88
N VAL A 140 8.69 -11.01 -18.69
CA VAL A 140 7.91 -10.96 -17.44
C VAL A 140 6.89 -9.83 -17.47
N MET A 141 7.25 -8.65 -17.98
CA MET A 141 6.29 -7.56 -18.17
C MET A 141 5.16 -7.97 -19.13
N ALA A 142 5.49 -8.66 -20.22
CA ALA A 142 4.51 -9.14 -21.17
C ALA A 142 3.60 -10.23 -20.58
N TRP A 143 4.19 -11.17 -19.83
CA TRP A 143 3.45 -12.19 -19.09
C TRP A 143 2.43 -11.56 -18.15
N TRP A 144 2.80 -10.47 -17.47
CA TRP A 144 1.92 -9.86 -16.47
C TRP A 144 0.65 -9.25 -17.07
N GLU A 145 0.73 -8.80 -18.31
CA GLU A 145 -0.38 -8.17 -19.02
C GLU A 145 -1.24 -9.17 -19.80
N VAL A 146 -0.65 -10.25 -20.33
CA VAL A 146 -1.36 -11.22 -21.18
C VAL A 146 -1.88 -12.43 -20.41
N CYS A 147 -1.11 -12.99 -19.47
CA CYS A 147 -1.44 -14.27 -18.81
C CYS A 147 -1.10 -14.29 -17.31
N PRO A 148 -1.70 -13.41 -16.48
CA PRO A 148 -1.46 -13.37 -15.05
C PRO A 148 -1.86 -14.65 -14.29
N GLU A 149 -2.79 -15.43 -14.84
CA GLU A 149 -3.39 -16.60 -14.18
C GLU A 149 -2.53 -17.87 -14.32
N ARG A 150 -1.80 -18.00 -15.43
CA ARG A 150 -1.01 -19.20 -15.77
C ARG A 150 0.39 -19.14 -15.17
N ILE A 151 0.46 -19.34 -13.85
CA ILE A 151 1.72 -19.32 -13.09
C ILE A 151 2.58 -20.57 -13.35
N GLU A 152 1.96 -21.63 -13.86
CA GLU A 152 2.63 -22.88 -14.20
C GLU A 152 3.80 -22.72 -15.16
N MET A 153 3.68 -21.75 -16.10
CA MET A 153 4.74 -21.42 -17.06
C MET A 153 6.06 -20.98 -16.40
N VAL A 154 5.99 -20.51 -15.15
CA VAL A 154 7.15 -20.00 -14.42
C VAL A 154 7.88 -21.11 -13.67
N HIS A 155 7.23 -22.26 -13.39
CA HIS A 155 7.85 -23.32 -12.58
C HIS A 155 9.21 -23.79 -13.13
N PRO A 156 9.35 -24.15 -14.42
CA PRO A 156 10.62 -24.68 -14.95
C PRO A 156 11.76 -23.65 -14.93
N HIS A 157 11.40 -22.36 -14.95
CA HIS A 157 12.35 -21.26 -15.07
C HIS A 157 12.66 -20.58 -13.73
N TYR A 158 11.92 -20.88 -12.66
CA TYR A 158 12.00 -20.18 -11.38
C TYR A 158 13.44 -20.05 -10.84
N ARG A 159 14.20 -21.15 -10.78
CA ARG A 159 15.59 -21.12 -10.26
C ARG A 159 16.53 -20.31 -11.15
N GLY A 160 16.33 -20.36 -12.46
CA GLY A 160 17.09 -19.56 -13.43
C GLY A 160 16.79 -18.07 -13.27
N LEU A 161 15.51 -17.72 -13.15
CA LEU A 161 15.05 -16.35 -12.92
C LEU A 161 15.61 -15.76 -11.63
N CYS A 162 15.61 -16.52 -10.52
CA CYS A 162 16.20 -16.07 -9.25
C CYS A 162 17.69 -15.74 -9.39
N LYS A 163 18.46 -16.56 -10.12
CA LYS A 163 19.90 -16.32 -10.34
C LYS A 163 20.16 -15.11 -11.23
N LEU A 164 19.35 -14.95 -12.28
CA LEU A 164 19.49 -13.85 -13.24
C LEU A 164 19.04 -12.50 -12.68
N LEU A 165 18.23 -12.49 -11.63
CA LEU A 165 17.67 -11.29 -11.01
C LEU A 165 18.69 -10.18 -10.74
N ILE A 166 19.92 -10.52 -10.34
CA ILE A 166 20.97 -9.53 -10.02
C ILE A 166 21.47 -8.81 -11.30
N ASP A 167 21.56 -9.53 -12.42
CA ASP A 167 22.14 -9.03 -13.67
C ASP A 167 21.12 -8.25 -14.54
N MET A 168 19.84 -8.31 -14.16
CA MET A 168 18.72 -7.64 -14.84
C MET A 168 18.81 -6.10 -14.80
N ASP A 169 18.11 -5.44 -15.73
CA ASP A 169 17.87 -4.00 -15.67
C ASP A 169 16.88 -3.63 -14.54
N GLU A 170 16.94 -2.41 -14.02
CA GLU A 170 16.15 -1.98 -12.84
C GLU A 170 14.63 -2.17 -13.03
N TRP A 171 14.13 -1.94 -14.25
CA TRP A 171 12.73 -2.15 -14.60
C TRP A 171 12.37 -3.64 -14.67
N GLY A 172 13.26 -4.47 -15.22
CA GLY A 172 13.11 -5.92 -15.22
C GLY A 172 13.18 -6.51 -13.81
N GLN A 173 14.07 -6.00 -12.95
CA GLN A 173 14.16 -6.38 -11.54
C GLN A 173 12.84 -6.11 -10.80
N LEU A 174 12.23 -4.94 -11.02
CA LEU A 174 10.93 -4.60 -10.41
C LEU A 174 9.82 -5.56 -10.85
N ALA A 175 9.73 -5.83 -12.15
CA ALA A 175 8.74 -6.74 -12.72
C ALA A 175 8.94 -8.18 -12.21
N LEU A 176 10.19 -8.65 -12.20
CA LEU A 176 10.55 -9.99 -11.76
C LEU A 176 10.35 -10.18 -10.26
N LEU A 177 10.75 -9.22 -9.42
CA LEU A 177 10.47 -9.27 -7.98
C LEU A 177 8.97 -9.35 -7.71
N ARG A 178 8.15 -8.57 -8.43
CA ARG A 178 6.68 -8.66 -8.30
C ARG A 178 6.18 -10.05 -8.67
N LEU A 179 6.61 -10.61 -9.80
CA LEU A 179 6.26 -11.97 -10.21
C LEU A 179 6.66 -13.00 -9.14
N LEU A 180 7.92 -12.98 -8.70
CA LEU A 180 8.46 -13.95 -7.74
C LEU A 180 7.77 -13.84 -6.37
N THR A 181 7.35 -12.64 -5.96
CA THR A 181 6.55 -12.48 -4.73
C THR A 181 5.16 -13.09 -4.81
N VAL A 182 4.48 -12.93 -5.94
CA VAL A 182 3.16 -13.53 -6.17
C VAL A 182 3.27 -15.04 -6.31
N TYR A 183 4.25 -15.51 -7.09
CA TYR A 183 4.58 -16.93 -7.23
C TYR A 183 4.84 -17.56 -5.86
N ALA A 184 5.66 -16.93 -5.03
CA ALA A 184 6.02 -17.50 -3.74
C ALA A 184 4.82 -17.69 -2.82
N ARG A 185 3.84 -16.77 -2.85
CA ARG A 185 2.59 -16.86 -2.07
C ARG A 185 1.68 -17.98 -2.58
N LYS A 186 1.62 -18.17 -3.90
CA LYS A 186 0.78 -19.17 -4.55
C LYS A 186 1.40 -20.58 -4.61
N ASN A 187 2.70 -20.74 -4.40
CA ASN A 187 3.38 -22.02 -4.65
C ASN A 187 4.22 -22.56 -3.50
N PHE A 188 4.42 -21.77 -2.44
CA PHE A 188 5.05 -22.25 -1.22
C PHE A 188 4.05 -22.17 -0.06
N PRO A 189 3.94 -23.20 0.78
CA PRO A 189 3.17 -23.10 2.01
C PRO A 189 3.85 -22.12 2.97
N GLN A 190 3.06 -21.49 3.84
CA GLN A 190 3.62 -20.59 4.85
C GLN A 190 4.52 -21.39 5.79
N GLY A 191 5.82 -21.11 5.76
CA GLY A 191 6.79 -21.69 6.68
C GLY A 191 6.47 -21.32 8.12
N LYS A 192 5.69 -22.17 8.82
CA LYS A 192 5.53 -22.05 10.26
C LYS A 192 6.86 -22.39 10.89
N VAL A 193 7.49 -21.41 11.53
CA VAL A 193 8.62 -21.66 12.43
C VAL A 193 8.09 -22.58 13.53
N LYS A 194 8.26 -23.90 13.37
CA LYS A 194 7.96 -24.86 14.42
C LYS A 194 8.81 -24.44 15.62
N GLY A 195 8.16 -23.90 16.66
CA GLY A 195 8.73 -23.68 17.98
C GLY A 195 9.06 -25.03 18.61
N GLY A 196 10.10 -25.68 18.09
CA GLY A 196 10.56 -26.99 18.52
C GLY A 196 11.55 -26.83 19.66
N ASN A 197 11.04 -26.93 20.88
CA ASN A 197 11.82 -27.12 22.10
C ASN A 197 12.72 -28.36 21.92
N LYS A 198 13.96 -28.17 21.45
CA LYS A 198 14.94 -29.27 21.29
C LYS A 198 15.36 -29.77 22.68
N LYS A 199 14.59 -30.73 23.23
CA LYS A 199 15.13 -31.66 24.21
C LYS A 199 16.27 -32.42 23.53
N LYS A 200 17.51 -32.10 23.91
CA LYS A 200 18.70 -32.91 23.63
C LYS A 200 18.43 -34.34 24.12
N LYS A 201 18.16 -35.26 23.20
CA LYS A 201 18.33 -36.69 23.45
C LYS A 201 19.76 -37.02 23.08
N THR A 202 20.56 -37.29 24.10
CA THR A 202 21.87 -37.92 23.99
C THR A 202 21.66 -39.39 23.63
N THR A 203 22.11 -39.82 22.46
CA THR A 203 22.33 -41.25 22.18
C THR A 203 23.63 -41.42 21.43
N SER A 204 24.62 -41.89 22.18
CA SER A 204 25.87 -42.45 21.68
C SER A 204 25.63 -43.82 21.04
N GLY A 205 26.25 -44.05 19.89
CA GLY A 205 26.93 -45.32 19.63
C GLY A 205 26.33 -46.26 18.57
N LYS A 206 27.19 -46.51 17.56
CA LYS A 206 27.29 -47.66 16.64
C LYS A 206 26.41 -47.67 15.40
N GLY A 207 27.08 -47.36 14.28
CA GLY A 207 26.60 -47.62 12.92
C GLY A 207 26.60 -49.10 12.55
N GLY A 208 25.64 -49.47 11.71
CA GLY A 208 25.55 -50.73 10.98
C GLY A 208 25.90 -50.49 9.51
N PHE A 209 26.65 -51.42 8.95
CA PHE A 209 27.38 -51.37 7.68
C PHE A 209 26.56 -51.83 6.44
N TYR A 210 25.26 -52.08 6.59
CA TYR A 210 24.34 -52.37 5.48
C TYR A 210 22.91 -51.92 5.85
N SER A 211 22.46 -50.80 5.28
CA SER A 211 21.03 -50.50 5.07
C SER A 211 20.94 -49.56 3.87
N ASP A 212 20.73 -50.17 2.72
CA ASP A 212 20.28 -49.54 1.48
C ASP A 212 18.77 -49.32 1.67
N GLU A 213 18.39 -48.15 2.17
CA GLU A 213 17.00 -47.70 2.24
C GLU A 213 16.93 -46.31 1.62
N GLU A 214 16.00 -46.19 0.68
CA GLU A 214 15.67 -45.03 -0.13
C GLU A 214 15.61 -43.76 0.73
N ALA A 215 16.26 -42.70 0.26
CA ALA A 215 16.24 -41.40 0.92
C ALA A 215 14.83 -40.80 0.87
N GLU A 216 14.01 -41.12 1.87
CA GLU A 216 12.86 -40.30 2.22
C GLU A 216 13.37 -38.89 2.55
N ASP A 217 12.86 -37.92 1.79
CA ASP A 217 13.21 -36.50 1.82
C ASP A 217 12.92 -35.89 3.21
N GLU A 218 13.87 -36.03 4.14
CA GLU A 218 13.87 -35.29 5.40
C GLU A 218 14.02 -33.79 5.07
N GLY A 219 12.86 -33.11 5.00
CA GLY A 219 12.77 -31.67 4.71
C GLY A 219 13.73 -30.82 5.56
N PRO A 220 14.32 -29.76 4.98
CA PRO A 220 15.46 -29.09 5.58
C PRO A 220 15.13 -28.43 6.92
N ALA A 221 16.11 -28.52 7.83
CA ALA A 221 16.15 -27.85 9.12
C ALA A 221 15.99 -26.33 8.95
N GLY A 222 14.76 -25.81 9.09
CA GLY A 222 14.48 -24.38 8.97
C GLY A 222 13.02 -24.01 8.68
N GLY A 223 12.15 -24.97 8.37
CA GLY A 223 10.72 -24.70 8.13
C GLY A 223 10.44 -23.80 6.91
N ILE A 224 11.45 -23.51 6.08
CA ILE A 224 11.36 -22.71 4.86
C ILE A 224 11.82 -23.58 3.70
N ASP A 225 11.09 -23.53 2.59
CA ASP A 225 11.44 -24.25 1.38
C ASP A 225 12.80 -23.76 0.81
N PRO A 226 13.70 -24.65 0.36
CA PRO A 226 15.00 -24.26 -0.20
C PRO A 226 14.88 -23.32 -1.40
N ASP A 227 13.83 -23.43 -2.22
CA ASP A 227 13.61 -22.58 -3.38
C ASP A 227 13.12 -21.18 -2.99
N LEU A 228 12.37 -21.06 -1.88
CA LEU A 228 12.04 -19.77 -1.29
C LEU A 228 13.29 -19.13 -0.67
N LYS A 229 14.13 -19.94 -0.01
CA LYS A 229 15.40 -19.46 0.54
C LYS A 229 16.35 -18.94 -0.56
N LEU A 230 16.41 -19.62 -1.71
CA LEU A 230 17.19 -19.16 -2.87
C LEU A 230 16.80 -17.73 -3.29
N LEU A 231 15.50 -17.46 -3.41
CA LEU A 231 15.01 -16.11 -3.73
C LEU A 231 15.44 -15.07 -2.68
N LEU A 232 15.29 -15.41 -1.40
CA LEU A 232 15.65 -14.52 -0.30
C LEU A 232 17.17 -14.25 -0.23
N ASP A 233 18.00 -15.23 -0.57
CA ASP A 233 19.46 -15.09 -0.56
C ASP A 233 19.98 -14.29 -1.78
N CYS A 234 19.20 -14.18 -2.87
CA CYS A 234 19.52 -13.34 -4.04
C CYS A 234 19.15 -11.84 -3.86
N CYS A 235 18.30 -11.51 -2.90
CA CYS A 235 17.81 -10.15 -2.64
C CYS A 235 18.77 -9.16 -1.92
N PRO A 236 19.72 -9.57 -1.05
CA PRO A 236 20.61 -8.64 -0.34
C PRO A 236 21.40 -7.66 -1.23
N PRO A 237 21.99 -8.04 -2.38
CA PRO A 237 22.70 -7.08 -3.23
C PRO A 237 21.77 -5.99 -3.81
N LEU A 238 20.49 -6.31 -4.06
CA LEU A 238 19.51 -5.36 -4.59
C LEU A 238 19.14 -4.25 -3.60
N LEU A 239 19.34 -4.47 -2.29
CA LEU A 239 19.17 -3.44 -1.26
C LEU A 239 20.19 -2.31 -1.39
N GLN A 240 21.30 -2.52 -2.11
CA GLN A 240 22.32 -1.51 -2.39
C GLN A 240 22.12 -0.83 -3.76
N SER A 241 20.99 -1.11 -4.44
CA SER A 241 20.68 -0.50 -5.74
C SER A 241 20.51 1.02 -5.63
N ARG A 242 20.77 1.73 -6.74
CA ARG A 242 20.57 3.18 -6.82
C ARG A 242 19.10 3.56 -6.93
N ASN A 243 18.27 2.64 -7.41
CA ASN A 243 16.87 2.88 -7.67
C ASN A 243 16.04 2.57 -6.42
N SER A 244 15.38 3.60 -5.89
CA SER A 244 14.51 3.49 -4.70
C SER A 244 13.36 2.51 -4.88
N ALA A 245 12.86 2.32 -6.11
CA ALA A 245 11.79 1.38 -6.40
C ALA A 245 12.24 -0.08 -6.22
N VAL A 246 13.48 -0.40 -6.58
CA VAL A 246 14.05 -1.75 -6.40
C VAL A 246 14.23 -2.06 -4.91
N ILE A 247 14.77 -1.11 -4.14
CA ILE A 247 14.89 -1.26 -2.67
C ILE A 247 13.52 -1.52 -2.04
N LEU A 248 12.49 -0.77 -2.46
CA LEU A 248 11.13 -0.94 -1.94
C LEU A 248 10.47 -2.26 -2.40
N ALA A 249 10.78 -2.74 -3.60
CA ALA A 249 10.31 -4.04 -4.08
C ALA A 249 10.92 -5.20 -3.29
N VAL A 250 12.21 -5.11 -2.92
CA VAL A 250 12.85 -6.07 -2.02
C VAL A 250 12.25 -5.96 -0.61
N ALA A 251 11.97 -4.74 -0.13
CA ALA A 251 11.28 -4.52 1.14
C ALA A 251 9.92 -5.22 1.18
N ARG A 252 9.14 -5.13 0.09
CA ARG A 252 7.88 -5.86 -0.09
C ARG A 252 8.09 -7.37 -0.03
N ALA A 253 9.07 -7.89 -0.78
CA ALA A 253 9.37 -9.32 -0.79
C ALA A 253 9.71 -9.82 0.62
N TYR A 254 10.60 -9.12 1.33
CA TYR A 254 10.99 -9.49 2.69
C TYR A 254 9.84 -9.39 3.68
N TYR A 255 9.04 -8.32 3.63
CA TYR A 255 7.91 -8.14 4.56
C TYR A 255 6.85 -9.23 4.42
N HIS A 256 6.56 -9.67 3.19
CA HIS A 256 5.49 -10.65 2.93
C HIS A 256 5.96 -12.11 2.91
N LEU A 257 7.23 -12.38 2.60
CA LEU A 257 7.76 -13.75 2.43
C LEU A 257 8.77 -14.17 3.50
N ALA A 258 9.62 -13.26 3.97
CA ALA A 258 10.78 -13.64 4.78
C ALA A 258 10.44 -13.76 6.27
N PRO A 259 11.15 -14.64 7.01
CA PRO A 259 11.04 -14.67 8.47
C PRO A 259 11.69 -13.43 9.09
N SER A 260 11.39 -13.16 10.36
CA SER A 260 11.79 -11.95 11.09
C SER A 260 13.31 -11.70 11.14
N SER A 261 14.15 -12.71 10.94
CA SER A 261 15.62 -12.56 10.91
C SER A 261 16.12 -11.73 9.73
N TYR A 262 15.53 -11.89 8.54
CA TYR A 262 15.95 -11.14 7.34
C TYR A 262 15.53 -9.67 7.40
N LEU A 263 14.49 -9.36 8.18
CA LEU A 263 13.95 -8.00 8.28
C LEU A 263 14.92 -6.99 8.93
N LEU A 264 15.87 -7.44 9.76
CA LEU A 264 16.89 -6.55 10.34
C LEU A 264 17.80 -5.93 9.28
N SER A 265 18.06 -6.64 8.18
CA SER A 265 18.88 -6.15 7.06
C SER A 265 18.20 -5.04 6.26
N LEU A 266 16.88 -4.87 6.41
CA LEU A 266 16.06 -3.93 5.65
C LEU A 266 16.12 -2.50 6.19
N ALA A 267 16.44 -2.32 7.48
CA ALA A 267 16.40 -1.00 8.12
C ALA A 267 17.36 0.02 7.46
N PRO A 268 18.67 -0.27 7.29
CA PRO A 268 19.60 0.72 6.77
C PRO A 268 19.30 1.19 5.33
N PRO A 269 18.96 0.30 4.36
CA PRO A 269 18.56 0.71 3.02
C PRO A 269 17.32 1.61 3.01
N LEU A 270 16.27 1.27 3.76
CA LEU A 270 15.07 2.10 3.82
C LEU A 270 15.35 3.48 4.44
N LEU A 271 16.19 3.54 5.47
CA LEU A 271 16.59 4.80 6.09
C LEU A 271 17.47 5.65 5.16
N SER A 272 18.21 5.03 4.24
CA SER A 272 18.99 5.76 3.23
C SER A 272 18.09 6.54 2.27
N LEU A 273 16.87 6.02 1.98
CA LEU A 273 15.87 6.70 1.16
C LEU A 273 15.33 7.99 1.80
N LEU A 274 15.49 8.15 3.11
CA LEU A 274 15.12 9.39 3.80
C LEU A 274 16.04 10.57 3.47
N ARG A 275 17.20 10.30 2.84
CA ARG A 275 18.13 11.33 2.34
C ARG A 275 17.85 11.74 0.90
N SER A 276 16.93 11.05 0.23
CA SER A 276 16.50 11.35 -1.14
C SER A 276 15.59 12.59 -1.18
N PRO A 277 15.23 13.10 -2.38
CA PRO A 277 14.26 14.19 -2.52
C PRO A 277 12.94 13.94 -1.78
N GLN A 278 12.23 15.02 -1.44
CA GLN A 278 11.03 15.00 -0.60
C GLN A 278 9.95 14.02 -1.09
N ASP A 279 9.78 13.86 -2.40
CA ASP A 279 8.80 12.93 -2.99
C ASP A 279 9.12 11.47 -2.64
N ILE A 280 10.40 11.10 -2.76
CA ILE A 280 10.89 9.76 -2.43
C ILE A 280 10.86 9.55 -0.91
N GLN A 281 11.22 10.57 -0.14
CA GLN A 281 11.20 10.54 1.32
C GLN A 281 9.78 10.28 1.85
N LEU A 282 8.76 10.92 1.28
CA LEU A 282 7.36 10.74 1.66
C LEU A 282 6.89 9.29 1.40
N ILE A 283 7.18 8.75 0.21
CA ILE A 283 6.84 7.37 -0.14
C ILE A 283 7.60 6.38 0.77
N ALA A 284 8.89 6.62 1.01
CA ALA A 284 9.70 5.78 1.88
C ALA A 284 9.17 5.77 3.31
N LEU A 285 8.85 6.94 3.89
CA LEU A 285 8.29 7.05 5.24
C LEU A 285 6.95 6.35 5.40
N THR A 286 6.07 6.48 4.41
CA THR A 286 4.76 5.79 4.42
C THR A 286 4.93 4.28 4.52
N ASN A 287 5.88 3.74 3.75
CA ASN A 287 6.22 2.32 3.78
C ASN A 287 6.95 1.91 5.07
N ILE A 288 7.84 2.74 5.59
CA ILE A 288 8.54 2.49 6.86
C ILE A 288 7.54 2.44 8.02
N VAL A 289 6.62 3.40 8.10
CA VAL A 289 5.55 3.42 9.13
C VAL A 289 4.72 2.15 9.03
N PHE A 290 4.33 1.73 7.82
CA PHE A 290 3.59 0.49 7.62
C PHE A 290 4.35 -0.75 8.10
N ILE A 291 5.66 -0.85 7.83
CA ILE A 291 6.49 -1.95 8.33
C ILE A 291 6.62 -1.87 9.86
N ALA A 292 6.79 -0.66 10.41
CA ALA A 292 6.95 -0.41 11.84
C ALA A 292 5.69 -0.73 12.66
N LEU A 293 4.50 -0.71 12.07
CA LEU A 293 3.27 -1.15 12.73
C LEU A 293 3.31 -2.62 13.15
N ARG A 294 3.95 -3.47 12.34
CA ARG A 294 4.06 -4.91 12.61
C ARG A 294 5.39 -5.30 13.24
N TYR A 295 6.48 -4.67 12.83
CA TYR A 295 7.84 -4.98 13.28
C TYR A 295 8.62 -3.73 13.71
N PRO A 296 8.21 -3.06 14.80
CA PRO A 296 8.84 -1.82 15.26
C PRO A 296 10.29 -1.99 15.75
N SER A 297 10.67 -3.21 16.19
CA SER A 297 12.00 -3.51 16.72
C SER A 297 13.13 -3.29 15.70
N ILE A 298 12.84 -3.36 14.41
CA ILE A 298 13.81 -3.20 13.32
C ILE A 298 14.40 -1.77 13.31
N PHE A 299 13.58 -0.79 13.66
CA PHE A 299 13.94 0.63 13.56
C PHE A 299 14.42 1.25 14.88
N SER A 300 14.32 0.51 16.00
CA SER A 300 14.82 0.91 17.33
C SER A 300 16.24 1.48 17.36
N PRO A 301 17.27 0.82 16.78
CA PRO A 301 18.65 1.34 16.82
C PRO A 301 18.85 2.62 16.00
N HIS A 302 17.90 2.97 15.13
CA HIS A 302 18.03 4.04 14.16
C HIS A 302 17.02 5.18 14.36
N CYS A 303 16.48 5.31 15.57
CA CYS A 303 15.44 6.30 15.89
C CYS A 303 15.83 7.77 15.57
N THR A 304 17.13 8.11 15.59
CA THR A 304 17.63 9.45 15.30
C THR A 304 17.35 9.91 13.86
N HIS A 305 17.17 8.99 12.92
CA HIS A 305 16.83 9.33 11.54
C HIS A 305 15.39 9.83 11.35
N PHE A 306 14.50 9.58 12.32
CA PHE A 306 13.12 10.06 12.29
C PHE A 306 12.92 11.40 12.99
N LEU A 307 14.00 12.03 13.48
CA LEU A 307 13.93 13.39 14.01
C LEU A 307 13.52 14.38 12.90
N LEU A 308 12.77 15.40 13.27
CA LEU A 308 12.23 16.36 12.32
C LEU A 308 13.32 17.36 11.91
N SER A 309 13.29 17.72 10.64
CA SER A 309 14.12 18.75 10.02
C SER A 309 13.25 19.97 9.70
N PRO A 310 13.77 21.20 9.79
CA PRO A 310 13.01 22.41 9.43
C PRO A 310 12.59 22.45 7.94
N VAL A 311 13.16 21.60 7.09
CA VAL A 311 12.84 21.49 5.65
C VAL A 311 11.68 20.51 5.40
N ASP A 312 11.21 19.78 6.42
CA ASP A 312 10.18 18.75 6.26
C ASP A 312 8.81 19.36 5.96
N THR A 313 8.06 18.74 5.04
CA THR A 313 6.66 19.08 4.78
C THR A 313 5.75 18.61 5.93
N PRO A 314 4.55 19.18 6.14
CA PRO A 314 3.67 18.78 7.24
C PRO A 314 3.31 17.28 7.22
N GLN A 315 3.16 16.69 6.02
CA GLN A 315 2.91 15.26 5.85
C GLN A 315 4.10 14.40 6.30
N ILE A 316 5.33 14.79 5.94
CA ILE A 316 6.57 14.13 6.36
C ILE A 316 6.72 14.24 7.87
N SER A 317 6.49 15.42 8.45
CA SER A 317 6.54 15.65 9.90
C SER A 317 5.56 14.75 10.64
N LYS A 318 4.31 14.63 10.18
CA LYS A 318 3.31 13.73 10.76
C LYS A 318 3.76 12.26 10.74
N LEU A 319 4.29 11.78 9.61
CA LEU A 319 4.77 10.40 9.48
C LEU A 319 6.02 10.13 10.33
N LYS A 320 6.94 11.10 10.43
CA LYS A 320 8.11 11.01 11.31
C LYS A 320 7.71 10.94 12.79
N LEU A 321 6.78 11.80 13.22
CA LEU A 321 6.23 11.75 14.58
C LEU A 321 5.54 10.42 14.85
N GLU A 322 4.77 9.90 13.90
CA GLU A 322 4.15 8.58 14.02
C GLU A 322 5.20 7.47 14.14
N ALA A 323 6.23 7.45 13.27
CA ALA A 323 7.32 6.49 13.34
C ALA A 323 8.03 6.52 14.70
N LEU A 324 8.30 7.70 15.26
CA LEU A 324 8.89 7.86 16.59
C LEU A 324 8.01 7.22 17.68
N THR A 325 6.68 7.37 17.62
CA THR A 325 5.77 6.78 18.61
C THR A 325 5.71 5.26 18.55
N LEU A 326 5.87 4.66 17.36
CA LEU A 326 5.90 3.21 17.17
C LEU A 326 7.22 2.60 17.67
N VAL A 327 8.33 3.32 17.48
CA VAL A 327 9.67 2.87 17.87
C VAL A 327 9.97 3.09 19.35
N TYR A 328 9.27 4.03 20.00
CA TYR A 328 9.49 4.45 21.39
C TYR A 328 9.54 3.29 22.43
N PRO A 329 8.61 2.31 22.43
CA PRO A 329 8.59 1.25 23.45
C PRO A 329 9.81 0.32 23.39
N TYR A 330 10.35 0.12 22.19
CA TYR A 330 11.46 -0.79 21.92
C TYR A 330 12.83 -0.08 21.96
N SER A 331 12.84 1.24 22.15
CA SER A 331 14.04 2.06 22.21
C SER A 331 14.70 1.97 23.60
N SER A 332 16.01 2.15 23.66
CA SER A 332 16.71 2.23 24.94
C SER A 332 16.32 3.50 25.72
N LYS A 333 16.47 3.48 27.06
CA LYS A 333 16.15 4.60 27.95
C LYS A 333 16.73 5.97 27.52
N PRO A 334 17.99 6.11 27.06
CA PRO A 334 18.49 7.41 26.58
C PRO A 334 17.76 7.89 25.33
N TYR A 335 17.47 7.00 24.37
CA TYR A 335 16.69 7.36 23.18
C TYR A 335 15.24 7.72 23.53
N GLN A 336 14.60 7.02 24.47
CA GLN A 336 13.28 7.41 24.98
C GLN A 336 13.30 8.82 25.58
N SER A 337 14.35 9.18 26.32
CA SER A 337 14.47 10.54 26.84
C SER A 337 14.66 11.58 25.74
N LEU A 338 15.47 11.27 24.72
CA LEU A 338 15.70 12.15 23.56
C LEU A 338 14.40 12.38 22.77
N ILE A 339 13.64 11.32 22.52
CA ILE A 339 12.35 11.42 21.81
C ILE A 339 11.38 12.31 22.59
N LEU A 340 11.27 12.14 23.91
CA LEU A 340 10.39 12.98 24.71
C LEU A 340 10.83 14.45 24.76
N THR A 341 12.15 14.73 24.80
CA THR A 341 12.64 16.12 24.76
C THR A 341 12.36 16.78 23.42
N GLU A 342 12.50 16.04 22.32
CA GLU A 342 12.18 16.54 20.98
C GLU A 342 10.68 16.78 20.80
N LEU A 343 9.83 15.83 21.20
CA LEU A 343 8.38 16.01 21.16
C LEU A 343 7.93 17.21 22.02
N SER A 344 8.55 17.42 23.17
CA SER A 344 8.29 18.58 24.02
C SER A 344 8.72 19.90 23.37
N TYR A 345 9.84 19.89 22.62
CA TYR A 345 10.28 21.06 21.86
C TYR A 345 9.28 21.42 20.75
N TYR A 346 8.82 20.44 19.98
CA TYR A 346 7.83 20.66 18.91
C TYR A 346 6.43 21.03 19.43
N ALA A 347 6.06 20.61 20.64
CA ALA A 347 4.83 21.04 21.30
C ALA A 347 4.82 22.55 21.60
N GLY A 348 5.99 23.20 21.69
CA GLY A 348 6.12 24.66 21.84
C GLY A 348 6.32 25.43 20.53
N SER A 349 6.12 24.79 19.38
CA SER A 349 6.28 25.44 18.06
C SER A 349 5.08 26.33 17.69
N TYR A 350 5.24 27.18 16.67
CA TYR A 350 4.18 28.10 16.21
C TYR A 350 3.14 27.43 15.31
N ASP A 351 3.47 26.28 14.71
CA ASP A 351 2.57 25.57 13.81
C ASP A 351 1.56 24.75 14.60
N LYS A 352 0.28 25.15 14.52
CA LYS A 352 -0.83 24.53 15.27
C LYS A 352 -1.01 23.05 14.93
N GLU A 353 -0.76 22.65 13.68
CA GLU A 353 -0.89 21.26 13.26
C GLU A 353 0.23 20.40 13.82
N LEU A 354 1.47 20.91 13.76
CA LEU A 354 2.62 20.25 14.34
C LEU A 354 2.50 20.11 15.87
N VAL A 355 2.07 21.16 16.57
CA VAL A 355 1.81 21.13 18.01
C VAL A 355 0.79 20.04 18.36
N ARG A 356 -0.33 19.99 17.63
CA ARG A 356 -1.36 18.95 17.81
C ARG A 356 -0.79 17.55 17.65
N GLU A 357 -0.04 17.28 16.58
CA GLU A 357 0.52 15.94 16.35
C GLU A 357 1.64 15.59 17.34
N ALA A 358 2.46 16.56 17.76
CA ALA A 358 3.49 16.34 18.78
C ALA A 358 2.88 16.00 20.15
N VAL A 359 1.84 16.72 20.58
CA VAL A 359 1.12 16.45 21.83
C VAL A 359 0.42 15.09 21.77
N LYS A 360 -0.24 14.76 20.65
CA LYS A 360 -0.82 13.43 20.42
C LYS A 360 0.25 12.34 20.44
N ALA A 361 1.43 12.60 19.89
CA ALA A 361 2.56 11.66 19.93
C ALA A 361 3.04 11.40 21.37
N ILE A 362 3.16 12.42 22.22
CA ILE A 362 3.45 12.24 23.66
C ILE A 362 2.39 11.33 24.31
N GLY A 363 1.12 11.55 23.97
CA GLY A 363 0.01 10.70 24.37
C GLY A 363 0.21 9.24 23.99
N ARG A 364 0.47 8.96 22.70
CA ARG A 364 0.71 7.60 22.20
C ARG A 364 1.92 6.94 22.86
N CYS A 365 3.00 7.69 23.11
CA CYS A 365 4.16 7.19 23.85
C CYS A 365 3.81 6.74 25.28
N ALA A 366 2.94 7.48 25.97
CA ALA A 366 2.47 7.13 27.32
C ALA A 366 1.60 5.85 27.32
N GLN A 367 0.82 5.63 26.27
CA GLN A 367 -0.05 4.45 26.13
C GLN A 367 0.77 3.19 25.82
N ASN A 368 1.70 3.30 24.87
CA ASN A 368 2.51 2.15 24.44
C ASN A 368 3.55 1.72 25.48
N ASN A 369 3.95 2.62 26.40
CA ASN A 369 4.88 2.32 27.48
C ASN A 369 4.38 2.85 28.84
N PRO A 370 3.70 2.02 29.65
CA PRO A 370 3.14 2.45 30.93
C PRO A 370 4.19 2.86 31.97
N GLU A 371 5.45 2.38 31.88
CA GLU A 371 6.51 2.74 32.82
C GLU A 371 6.89 4.23 32.73
N GLN A 372 6.87 4.81 31.52
CA GLN A 372 7.20 6.21 31.27
C GLN A 372 5.97 7.13 31.22
N SER A 373 4.76 6.58 31.40
CA SER A 373 3.50 7.33 31.41
C SER A 373 3.53 8.49 32.42
N GLY A 374 4.10 8.27 33.61
CA GLY A 374 4.22 9.30 34.65
C GLY A 374 5.10 10.48 34.23
N ARG A 375 6.17 10.24 33.46
CA ARG A 375 7.04 11.29 32.91
C ARG A 375 6.32 12.06 31.80
N CYS A 376 5.61 11.37 30.91
CA CYS A 376 4.82 12.00 29.85
C CYS A 376 3.71 12.89 30.44
N LEU A 377 3.00 12.40 31.46
CA LEU A 377 2.00 13.18 32.19
C LEU A 377 2.61 14.40 32.86
N LYS A 378 3.80 14.30 33.45
CA LYS A 378 4.49 15.47 34.03
C LYS A 378 4.73 16.56 32.99
N LEU A 379 5.21 16.20 31.80
CA LEU A 379 5.42 17.15 30.69
C LEU A 379 4.10 17.78 30.23
N LEU A 380 3.04 16.99 30.03
CA LEU A 380 1.73 17.51 29.65
C LEU A 380 1.13 18.44 30.72
N MET A 381 1.38 18.19 32.00
CA MET A 381 0.95 19.06 33.10
C MET A 381 1.70 20.41 33.11
N GLU A 382 2.96 20.44 32.70
CA GLU A 382 3.73 21.70 32.54
C GLU A 382 3.11 22.58 31.45
N HIS A 383 2.55 21.98 30.38
CA HIS A 383 1.91 22.72 29.30
C HIS A 383 0.60 23.44 29.71
N ILE A 384 -0.07 23.02 30.79
CA ILE A 384 -1.36 23.61 31.24
C ILE A 384 -1.20 25.10 31.62
N HIS A 385 -0.02 25.50 32.07
CA HIS A 385 0.28 26.87 32.49
C HIS A 385 0.78 27.75 31.33
N SER A 386 0.85 27.20 30.12
CA SER A 386 1.25 27.97 28.94
C SER A 386 0.17 29.00 28.55
N SER A 387 0.60 30.08 27.90
CA SER A 387 -0.31 31.10 27.38
C SER A 387 -1.05 30.65 26.12
N ASP A 388 -0.57 29.62 25.42
CA ASP A 388 -1.20 29.12 24.20
C ASP A 388 -2.40 28.23 24.50
N GLN A 389 -3.59 28.77 24.22
CA GLN A 389 -4.85 28.06 24.41
C GLN A 389 -4.96 26.77 23.57
N HIS A 390 -4.32 26.73 22.39
CA HIS A 390 -4.35 25.53 21.55
C HIS A 390 -3.54 24.38 22.16
N LEU A 391 -2.30 24.65 22.58
CA LEU A 391 -1.45 23.70 23.29
C LEU A 391 -2.13 23.15 24.56
N VAL A 392 -2.75 24.03 25.36
CA VAL A 392 -3.47 23.63 26.58
C VAL A 392 -4.66 22.72 26.24
N ALA A 393 -5.46 23.09 25.23
CA ALA A 393 -6.61 22.29 24.82
C ALA A 393 -6.21 20.88 24.37
N GLU A 394 -5.24 20.77 23.46
CA GLU A 394 -4.75 19.47 22.97
C GLU A 394 -4.11 18.65 24.10
N SER A 395 -3.31 19.27 24.98
CA SER A 395 -2.67 18.57 26.10
C SER A 395 -3.71 17.98 27.05
N LEU A 396 -4.81 18.70 27.32
CA LEU A 396 -5.89 18.20 28.17
C LEU A 396 -6.71 17.09 27.53
N THR A 397 -6.90 17.10 26.20
CA THR A 397 -7.52 15.96 25.51
C THR A 397 -6.68 14.69 25.67
N VAL A 398 -5.35 14.81 25.58
CA VAL A 398 -4.43 13.68 25.76
C VAL A 398 -4.35 13.22 27.22
N ILE A 399 -4.28 14.15 28.18
CA ILE A 399 -4.32 13.83 29.62
C ILE A 399 -5.62 13.08 29.94
N ARG A 400 -6.76 13.58 29.45
CA ARG A 400 -8.06 12.93 29.63
C ARG A 400 -8.04 11.51 29.09
N HIS A 401 -7.49 11.31 27.90
CA HIS A 401 -7.38 10.01 27.28
C HIS A 401 -6.52 9.02 28.10
N ILE A 402 -5.34 9.44 28.56
CA ILE A 402 -4.45 8.60 29.40
C ILE A 402 -5.15 8.21 30.72
N ILE A 403 -5.81 9.18 31.37
CA ILE A 403 -6.51 8.94 32.64
C ILE A 403 -7.69 7.97 32.46
N GLN A 404 -8.44 8.09 31.36
CA GLN A 404 -9.57 7.19 31.08
C GLN A 404 -9.14 5.74 30.82
N GLN A 405 -7.94 5.52 30.26
CA GLN A 405 -7.40 4.17 30.07
C GLN A 405 -7.03 3.49 31.40
N GLN A 406 -6.44 4.23 32.34
CA GLN A 406 -5.98 3.72 33.63
C GLN A 406 -6.46 4.58 34.81
N PRO A 407 -7.77 4.53 35.12
CA PRO A 407 -8.39 5.40 36.13
C PRO A 407 -7.83 5.21 37.54
N THR A 408 -7.48 3.98 37.92
CA THR A 408 -6.99 3.64 39.27
C THR A 408 -5.58 4.15 39.55
N VAL A 409 -4.71 4.17 38.54
CA VAL A 409 -3.29 4.55 38.67
C VAL A 409 -3.14 6.07 38.77
N HIS A 410 -4.01 6.84 38.09
CA HIS A 410 -3.85 8.28 37.92
C HIS A 410 -4.65 9.15 38.90
N LYS A 411 -5.19 8.58 40.00
CA LYS A 411 -5.91 9.34 41.05
C LYS A 411 -5.14 10.56 41.57
N LYS A 412 -3.85 10.38 41.89
CA LYS A 412 -2.97 11.46 42.37
C LYS A 412 -2.81 12.58 41.33
N THR A 413 -2.86 12.25 40.04
CA THR A 413 -2.79 13.22 38.95
C THR A 413 -4.07 14.06 38.87
N VAL A 414 -5.24 13.45 39.07
CA VAL A 414 -6.53 14.17 39.15
C VAL A 414 -6.53 15.19 40.29
N ILE A 415 -6.00 14.82 41.47
CA ILE A 415 -5.88 15.75 42.60
C ILE A 415 -4.93 16.92 42.26
N ARG A 416 -3.83 16.67 41.54
CA ARG A 416 -2.92 17.74 41.08
C ARG A 416 -3.59 18.65 40.05
N LEU A 417 -4.38 18.09 39.14
CA LEU A 417 -5.18 18.85 38.16
C LEU A 417 -6.22 19.73 38.85
N ALA A 418 -6.91 19.21 39.88
CA ALA A 418 -7.86 19.98 40.66
C ALA A 418 -7.20 21.18 41.36
N LYS A 419 -5.97 21.03 41.87
CA LYS A 419 -5.19 22.14 42.43
C LYS A 419 -4.74 23.16 41.37
N ALA A 420 -4.54 22.73 40.13
CA ALA A 420 -4.21 23.60 39.01
C ALA A 420 -5.43 24.32 38.41
N LEU A 421 -6.65 24.05 38.90
CA LEU A 421 -7.87 24.70 38.41
C LEU A 421 -7.87 26.20 38.68
N ASP A 422 -7.31 26.65 39.81
CA ASP A 422 -7.26 28.08 40.16
C ASP A 422 -6.31 28.87 39.26
N THR A 423 -5.28 28.22 38.70
CA THR A 423 -4.30 28.85 37.80
C THR A 423 -4.69 28.74 36.32
N ALA A 424 -5.70 27.94 35.98
CA ALA A 424 -6.13 27.72 34.60
C ALA A 424 -6.95 28.90 34.07
N THR A 425 -6.37 29.65 33.13
CA THR A 425 -6.99 30.81 32.46
C THR A 425 -7.96 30.43 31.34
N SER A 426 -7.70 29.31 30.65
CA SER A 426 -8.53 28.88 29.51
C SER A 426 -9.84 28.23 29.94
N SER A 427 -10.97 28.71 29.41
CA SER A 427 -12.31 28.16 29.70
C SER A 427 -12.47 26.70 29.27
N THR A 428 -11.90 26.30 28.13
CA THR A 428 -11.91 24.90 27.66
C THR A 428 -11.09 23.99 28.58
N ALA A 429 -10.01 24.54 29.14
CA ALA A 429 -9.17 23.83 30.09
C ALA A 429 -9.89 23.59 31.42
N ARG A 430 -10.49 24.65 31.97
CA ARG A 430 -11.31 24.60 33.19
C ARG A 430 -12.43 23.57 33.05
N ALA A 431 -13.19 23.62 31.95
CA ALA A 431 -14.26 22.68 31.68
C ALA A 431 -13.77 21.22 31.64
N SER A 432 -12.62 20.96 31.00
CA SER A 432 -12.04 19.61 30.90
C SER A 432 -11.54 19.07 32.24
N ILE A 433 -10.93 19.91 33.06
CA ILE A 433 -10.47 19.56 34.41
C ILE A 433 -11.68 19.25 35.31
N ILE A 434 -12.72 20.07 35.28
CA ILE A 434 -13.95 19.87 36.06
C ILE A 434 -14.63 18.56 35.64
N TRP A 435 -14.70 18.30 34.34
CA TRP A 435 -15.23 17.04 33.83
C TRP A 435 -14.44 15.83 34.34
N LEU A 436 -13.11 15.91 34.38
CA LEU A 436 -12.27 14.84 34.94
C LEU A 436 -12.58 14.64 36.42
N VAL A 437 -12.56 15.70 37.23
CA VAL A 437 -12.91 15.61 38.66
C VAL A 437 -14.30 15.01 38.87
N ALA A 438 -15.26 15.34 38.02
CA ALA A 438 -16.62 14.82 38.07
C ALA A 438 -16.70 13.32 37.80
N GLU A 439 -15.94 12.81 36.83
CA GLU A 439 -15.88 11.37 36.51
C GLU A 439 -15.28 10.55 37.65
N PHE A 440 -14.30 11.11 38.37
CA PHE A 440 -13.61 10.44 39.48
C PHE A 440 -14.25 10.68 40.86
N SER A 441 -15.39 11.38 40.91
CA SER A 441 -16.06 11.75 42.17
C SER A 441 -16.50 10.57 43.04
N GLY A 442 -16.62 9.36 42.47
CA GLY A 442 -17.00 8.13 43.17
C GLY A 442 -15.87 7.17 43.55
N ALA A 443 -14.61 7.49 43.19
CA ALA A 443 -13.51 6.53 43.30
C ALA A 443 -12.88 6.43 44.71
N ASP A 444 -13.16 7.39 45.58
CA ASP A 444 -12.65 7.44 46.95
C ASP A 444 -13.81 7.39 47.95
N ASN A 445 -13.86 6.32 48.75
CA ASN A 445 -14.89 6.07 49.76
C ASN A 445 -14.72 6.95 51.03
N GLY A 446 -14.11 8.14 50.92
CA GLY A 446 -13.88 9.01 52.09
C GLY A 446 -13.31 10.40 51.79
N ASP A 447 -12.45 10.56 50.78
CA ASP A 447 -11.86 11.87 50.46
C ASP A 447 -12.77 12.65 49.49
N ASN A 448 -13.63 13.51 50.03
CA ASN A 448 -14.60 14.33 49.27
C ASN A 448 -13.93 15.49 48.48
N VAL A 449 -12.79 15.25 47.80
CA VAL A 449 -12.07 16.25 47.00
C VAL A 449 -12.99 16.89 45.95
N SER A 450 -13.88 16.11 45.36
CA SER A 450 -14.87 16.59 44.39
C SER A 450 -15.87 17.59 44.98
N ALA A 451 -16.30 17.40 46.23
CA ALA A 451 -17.20 18.32 46.93
C ALA A 451 -16.49 19.62 47.31
N ASP A 452 -15.21 19.55 47.67
CA ASP A 452 -14.39 20.74 47.92
C ASP A 452 -14.18 21.59 46.66
N VAL A 453 -13.86 20.94 45.54
CA VAL A 453 -13.75 21.63 44.25
C VAL A 453 -15.08 22.27 43.86
N LEU A 454 -16.20 21.56 44.06
CA LEU A 454 -17.54 22.09 43.82
C LEU A 454 -17.82 23.34 44.67
N ARG A 455 -17.43 23.33 45.94
CA ARG A 455 -17.58 24.47 46.87
C ARG A 455 -16.79 25.70 46.41
N ILE A 456 -15.59 25.52 45.87
CA ILE A 456 -14.79 26.61 45.30
C ILE A 456 -15.48 27.18 44.05
N LEU A 457 -15.90 26.31 43.14
CA LEU A 457 -16.55 26.69 41.88
C LEU A 457 -17.92 27.34 42.08
N ALA A 458 -18.67 26.95 43.12
CA ALA A 458 -19.96 27.54 43.45
C ALA A 458 -19.87 29.05 43.74
N LYS A 459 -18.73 29.54 44.26
CA LYS A 459 -18.53 30.97 44.55
C LYS A 459 -18.43 31.83 43.29
N GLY A 460 -17.78 31.31 42.25
CA GLY A 460 -17.54 32.00 40.98
C GLY A 460 -18.50 31.63 39.85
N PHE A 461 -19.55 30.85 40.11
CA PHE A 461 -20.39 30.26 39.06
C PHE A 461 -20.94 31.28 38.04
N ALA A 462 -21.32 32.48 38.49
CA ALA A 462 -21.89 33.51 37.62
C ALA A 462 -20.90 34.05 36.57
N ASP A 463 -19.62 34.17 36.95
CA ASP A 463 -18.56 34.81 36.15
C ASP A 463 -17.89 33.84 35.15
N GLU A 464 -18.18 32.54 35.25
CA GLU A 464 -17.59 31.51 34.40
C GLU A 464 -18.21 31.46 32.98
N ALA A 465 -17.46 30.93 32.02
CA ALA A 465 -17.96 30.71 30.67
C ALA A 465 -19.02 29.59 30.62
N GLU A 466 -19.90 29.63 29.60
CA GLU A 466 -21.01 28.68 29.42
C GLU A 466 -20.55 27.21 29.44
N ALA A 467 -19.48 26.87 28.71
CA ALA A 467 -18.92 25.52 28.69
C ALA A 467 -18.47 25.04 30.08
N VAL A 468 -17.97 25.94 30.93
CA VAL A 468 -17.54 25.63 32.31
C VAL A 468 -18.76 25.44 33.21
N LYS A 469 -19.75 26.33 33.14
CA LYS A 469 -21.01 26.23 33.90
C LYS A 469 -21.72 24.90 33.68
N LEU A 470 -21.79 24.43 32.43
CA LEU A 470 -22.35 23.11 32.10
C LEU A 470 -21.60 21.96 32.80
N GLN A 471 -20.27 22.04 32.90
CA GLN A 471 -19.47 21.02 33.60
C GLN A 471 -19.59 21.13 35.12
N ILE A 472 -19.71 22.34 35.69
CA ILE A 472 -19.97 22.54 37.12
C ILE A 472 -21.31 21.91 37.51
N LEU A 473 -22.34 22.14 36.68
CA LEU A 473 -23.66 21.56 36.90
C LEU A 473 -23.62 20.02 36.82
N LEU A 474 -22.87 19.46 35.87
CA LEU A 474 -22.65 18.00 35.77
C LEU A 474 -21.91 17.47 37.00
N LEU A 475 -20.87 18.16 37.48
CA LEU A 475 -20.15 17.81 38.70
C LEU A 475 -21.10 17.80 39.91
N ALA A 476 -21.93 18.84 40.05
CA ALA A 476 -22.91 18.95 41.13
C ALA A 476 -23.90 17.76 41.12
N ALA A 477 -24.43 17.43 39.94
CA ALA A 477 -25.35 16.31 39.76
C ALA A 477 -24.70 14.95 40.10
N LYS A 478 -23.46 14.72 39.66
CA LYS A 478 -22.73 13.47 39.96
C LYS A 478 -22.40 13.32 41.45
N VAL A 479 -21.90 14.38 42.09
CA VAL A 479 -21.60 14.36 43.54
C VAL A 479 -22.87 14.12 44.35
N TYR A 480 -23.99 14.75 43.98
CA TYR A 480 -25.28 14.52 44.64
C TYR A 480 -25.81 13.10 44.40
N ALA A 481 -25.68 12.55 43.18
CA ALA A 481 -26.04 11.17 42.89
C ALA A 481 -25.22 10.15 43.71
N HIS A 482 -23.92 10.38 43.89
CA HIS A 482 -23.07 9.55 44.75
C HIS A 482 -23.48 9.63 46.22
N TYR A 483 -23.86 10.82 46.72
CA TYR A 483 -24.40 10.99 48.06
C TYR A 483 -25.71 10.21 48.24
N LEU A 484 -26.67 10.33 47.32
CA LEU A 484 -27.93 9.58 47.36
C LEU A 484 -27.74 8.07 47.31
N ASN A 485 -26.75 7.58 46.56
CA ASN A 485 -26.42 6.16 46.56
C ASN A 485 -25.90 5.68 47.91
N ARG A 486 -25.09 6.49 48.60
CA ARG A 486 -24.58 6.16 49.94
C ARG A 486 -25.71 6.12 50.97
N THR A 487 -26.64 7.09 50.92
CA THR A 487 -27.81 7.12 51.81
C THR A 487 -28.79 5.98 51.53
N ASN A 488 -29.03 5.65 50.26
CA ASN A 488 -29.95 4.56 49.88
C ASN A 488 -29.37 3.16 50.10
N ALA A 489 -28.05 3.00 50.11
CA ALA A 489 -27.37 1.72 50.35
C ALA A 489 -27.24 1.34 51.83
N GLY A 490 -27.84 2.10 52.77
CA GLY A 490 -27.89 1.76 54.19
C GLY A 490 -26.58 1.97 54.96
N PHE A 491 -25.61 2.70 54.41
CA PHE A 491 -24.41 3.11 55.14
C PHE A 491 -24.66 4.40 55.91
N GLU A 492 -25.50 4.32 56.95
CA GLU A 492 -25.37 5.19 58.11
C GLU A 492 -24.25 4.63 58.98
N GLN A 493 -23.14 5.36 59.13
CA GLN A 493 -22.49 5.39 60.44
C GLN A 493 -23.17 6.50 61.25
N PRO A 494 -23.42 6.25 62.54
CA PRO A 494 -24.49 6.87 63.29
C PRO A 494 -24.22 8.35 63.50
N LEU A 495 -25.22 9.18 63.19
CA LEU A 495 -25.36 10.46 63.85
C LEU A 495 -25.53 10.17 65.35
N SER A 496 -24.67 10.80 66.14
CA SER A 496 -24.90 11.07 67.56
C SER A 496 -26.36 11.50 67.77
N GLU A 497 -27.01 10.91 68.76
CA GLU A 497 -28.45 11.00 69.05
C GLU A 497 -28.95 12.40 69.50
N ASP A 498 -28.22 13.48 69.26
CA ASP A 498 -28.60 14.81 69.69
C ASP A 498 -28.31 15.83 68.58
N GLU A 499 -29.30 16.14 67.72
CA GLU A 499 -29.44 17.46 67.04
C GLU A 499 -30.77 17.52 66.25
N ASP A 500 -31.88 17.69 66.98
CA ASP A 500 -33.13 18.25 66.44
C ASP A 500 -32.98 19.78 66.27
N THR A 501 -32.13 20.20 65.33
CA THR A 501 -32.09 21.56 64.77
C THR A 501 -32.29 21.50 63.26
N PRO A 502 -33.10 22.37 62.62
CA PRO A 502 -33.33 22.35 61.17
C PRO A 502 -32.11 22.73 60.30
N GLU A 503 -30.91 22.80 60.88
CA GLU A 503 -29.76 23.48 60.29
C GLU A 503 -28.67 22.52 59.74
N ASP A 504 -28.65 21.25 60.13
CA ASP A 504 -27.57 20.34 59.76
C ASP A 504 -27.91 19.40 58.59
N LEU A 505 -28.50 19.97 57.52
CA LEU A 505 -28.50 19.28 56.23
C LEU A 505 -27.05 19.13 55.75
N HIS A 506 -26.66 17.90 55.39
CA HIS A 506 -25.34 17.61 54.85
C HIS A 506 -24.96 18.64 53.75
N PRO A 507 -23.71 19.14 53.70
CA PRO A 507 -23.32 20.26 52.85
C PRO A 507 -23.52 19.99 51.35
N ILE A 508 -23.49 18.73 50.93
CA ILE A 508 -23.64 18.32 49.52
C ILE A 508 -25.03 18.68 48.94
N PRO A 509 -26.17 18.25 49.55
CA PRO A 509 -27.50 18.71 49.15
C PRO A 509 -27.66 20.24 49.08
N GLN A 510 -27.08 20.97 50.03
CA GLN A 510 -27.15 22.43 50.06
C GLN A 510 -26.41 23.04 48.86
N LEU A 511 -25.21 22.55 48.54
CA LEU A 511 -24.42 22.99 47.38
C LEU A 511 -25.14 22.70 46.06
N PHE A 512 -25.74 21.52 45.91
CA PHE A 512 -26.49 21.16 44.70
C PHE A 512 -27.72 22.06 44.50
N ASN A 513 -28.48 22.31 45.57
CA ASN A 513 -29.63 23.22 45.53
C ASN A 513 -29.22 24.67 45.22
N TYR A 514 -28.09 25.12 45.77
CA TYR A 514 -27.56 26.46 45.50
C TYR A 514 -27.20 26.63 44.02
N ILE A 515 -26.41 25.72 43.45
CA ILE A 515 -26.00 25.77 42.04
C ILE A 515 -27.21 25.64 41.11
N SER A 516 -28.16 24.76 41.43
CA SER A 516 -29.38 24.59 40.64
C SER A 516 -30.25 25.86 40.62
N ARG A 517 -30.32 26.58 41.75
CA ARG A 517 -31.00 27.88 41.83
C ARG A 517 -30.29 28.95 41.01
N LEU A 518 -28.96 29.01 41.05
CA LEU A 518 -28.19 29.92 40.20
C LEU A 518 -28.39 29.62 38.71
N ALA A 519 -28.30 28.35 38.32
CA ALA A 519 -28.50 27.90 36.94
C ALA A 519 -29.91 28.20 36.41
N ARG A 520 -30.94 28.22 37.27
CA ARG A 520 -32.33 28.56 36.90
C ARG A 520 -32.46 29.98 36.33
N TYR A 521 -31.63 30.91 36.80
CA TYR A 521 -31.65 32.32 36.39
C TYR A 521 -30.51 32.67 35.42
N ASP A 522 -29.81 31.68 34.88
CA ASP A 522 -28.76 31.92 33.87
C ASP A 522 -29.38 32.35 32.52
N VAL A 523 -28.61 33.10 31.74
CA VAL A 523 -29.02 33.60 30.42
C VAL A 523 -29.15 32.46 29.42
N SER A 524 -28.24 31.49 29.46
CA SER A 524 -28.25 30.35 28.52
C SER A 524 -29.47 29.45 28.75
N TYR A 525 -30.12 29.08 27.64
CA TYR A 525 -31.24 28.13 27.65
C TYR A 525 -30.74 26.70 27.95
N ASP A 526 -29.59 26.28 27.42
CA ASP A 526 -29.03 24.93 27.63
C ASP A 526 -28.72 24.67 29.11
N ILE A 527 -28.12 25.65 29.80
CA ILE A 527 -27.84 25.55 31.24
C ILE A 527 -29.13 25.38 32.05
N ARG A 528 -30.17 26.17 31.73
CA ARG A 528 -31.47 26.11 32.41
C ARG A 528 -32.16 24.78 32.20
N ASP A 529 -32.16 24.28 30.98
CA ASP A 529 -32.82 23.02 30.62
C ASP A 529 -32.11 21.83 31.26
N ARG A 530 -30.76 21.78 31.23
CA ARG A 530 -30.00 20.75 31.93
C ARG A 530 -30.17 20.80 33.44
N ALA A 531 -30.27 22.00 34.03
CA ALA A 531 -30.51 22.13 35.47
C ALA A 531 -31.89 21.56 35.86
N ARG A 532 -32.93 21.84 35.07
CA ARG A 532 -34.27 21.25 35.26
C ARG A 532 -34.24 19.74 35.08
N MET A 533 -33.54 19.24 34.07
CA MET A 533 -33.37 17.80 33.82
C MET A 533 -32.69 17.10 35.00
N TYR A 534 -31.57 17.62 35.50
CA TYR A 534 -30.89 17.00 36.64
C TYR A 534 -31.71 17.09 37.93
N MET A 535 -32.42 18.20 38.14
CA MET A 535 -33.30 18.36 39.30
C MET A 535 -34.45 17.37 39.26
N SER A 536 -35.14 17.22 38.12
CA SER A 536 -36.23 16.24 37.99
C SER A 536 -35.74 14.80 38.13
N LEU A 537 -34.58 14.49 37.54
CA LEU A 537 -33.97 13.16 37.58
C LEU A 537 -33.54 12.74 39.00
N LEU A 538 -33.07 13.68 39.83
CA LEU A 538 -32.56 13.41 41.19
C LEU A 538 -33.59 13.68 42.30
N SER A 539 -34.76 14.24 41.98
CA SER A 539 -35.82 14.52 42.98
C SER A 539 -36.60 13.26 43.41
N THR A 540 -36.69 12.24 42.55
CA THR A 540 -37.49 11.03 42.84
C THR A 540 -36.58 9.89 43.33
N PRO A 541 -36.82 9.26 44.49
CA PRO A 541 -35.95 8.21 45.01
C PRO A 541 -35.90 6.97 44.11
N LYS A 542 -36.98 6.67 43.38
CA LYS A 542 -37.04 5.56 42.39
C LYS A 542 -36.21 5.85 41.13
N SER A 543 -36.03 7.12 40.75
CA SER A 543 -35.24 7.49 39.57
C SER A 543 -33.75 7.58 39.87
N VAL A 544 -33.31 7.41 41.12
CA VAL A 544 -31.87 7.42 41.47
C VAL A 544 -31.13 6.32 40.71
N GLN A 545 -31.72 5.12 40.56
CA GLN A 545 -31.13 4.05 39.75
C GLN A 545 -30.96 4.46 38.29
N LEU A 546 -31.98 5.07 37.68
CA LEU A 546 -31.91 5.62 36.33
C LEU A 546 -30.86 6.74 36.23
N ALA A 547 -30.81 7.62 37.23
CA ALA A 547 -29.85 8.72 37.32
C ALA A 547 -28.41 8.21 37.38
N THR A 548 -28.17 7.12 38.12
CA THR A 548 -26.86 6.49 38.17
C THR A 548 -26.46 5.88 36.83
N LEU A 549 -27.38 5.27 36.10
CA LEU A 549 -27.09 4.76 34.76
C LEU A 549 -26.77 5.89 33.78
N ILE A 550 -27.46 7.03 33.84
CA ILE A 550 -27.23 8.14 32.91
C ILE A 550 -25.98 8.94 33.28
N LEU A 551 -25.79 9.25 34.56
CA LEU A 551 -24.73 10.15 35.02
C LEU A 551 -23.41 9.44 35.32
N LEU A 552 -23.47 8.21 35.83
CA LEU A 552 -22.31 7.44 36.30
C LEU A 552 -21.91 6.29 35.37
N ALA A 553 -22.56 6.14 34.21
CA ALA A 553 -22.13 5.16 33.24
C ALA A 553 -20.66 5.37 32.83
N PRO A 554 -19.84 4.30 32.81
CA PRO A 554 -18.47 4.39 32.34
C PRO A 554 -18.51 4.76 30.86
N LYS A 555 -17.89 5.90 30.52
CA LYS A 555 -17.80 6.32 29.12
C LYS A 555 -16.78 5.47 28.39
N PRO A 556 -17.03 5.13 27.11
CA PRO A 556 -16.06 4.38 26.32
C PRO A 556 -14.75 5.16 26.28
N VAL A 557 -13.66 4.44 26.52
CA VAL A 557 -12.32 4.99 26.40
C VAL A 557 -12.11 5.27 24.92
N PRO A 558 -11.81 6.52 24.51
CA PRO A 558 -11.42 6.75 23.13
C PRO A 558 -10.19 5.87 22.87
N PHE A 559 -10.18 5.04 21.84
CA PHE A 559 -8.96 4.39 21.38
C PHE A 559 -8.38 5.29 20.29
N ALA A 560 -7.15 5.78 20.47
CA ALA A 560 -6.47 6.56 19.45
C ALA A 560 -5.39 5.67 18.84
N PRO A 561 -5.74 4.75 17.92
CA PRO A 561 -4.72 3.98 17.20
C PRO A 561 -3.78 4.94 16.48
N SER A 562 -2.66 4.41 16.00
CA SER A 562 -1.84 5.16 15.06
C SER A 562 -2.74 5.58 13.87
N PRO A 563 -2.68 6.85 13.41
CA PRO A 563 -3.52 7.32 12.31
C PRO A 563 -3.46 6.43 11.07
N SER A 564 -2.32 5.76 10.88
CA SER A 564 -2.04 4.92 9.74
C SER A 564 -2.47 3.46 9.89
N ALA A 565 -2.75 2.98 11.10
CA ALA A 565 -3.11 1.59 11.33
C ALA A 565 -4.45 1.24 10.67
N ALA A 566 -5.48 2.08 10.86
CA ALA A 566 -6.81 1.85 10.29
C ALA A 566 -6.84 2.04 8.77
N LEU A 567 -6.12 3.04 8.25
CA LEU A 567 -6.14 3.37 6.82
C LEU A 567 -5.38 2.37 5.95
N ARG A 568 -4.39 1.67 6.52
CA ARG A 568 -3.42 0.86 5.75
C ARG A 568 -3.57 -0.65 5.93
N GLU A 569 -4.49 -1.09 6.79
CA GLU A 569 -4.73 -2.52 7.02
C GLU A 569 -5.13 -3.24 5.72
N GLY A 570 -4.47 -4.35 5.39
CA GLY A 570 -4.73 -5.14 4.18
C GLY A 570 -4.04 -4.63 2.90
N LEU A 571 -3.30 -3.52 2.94
CA LEU A 571 -2.52 -3.04 1.79
C LEU A 571 -1.14 -3.70 1.70
N THR A 572 -0.60 -3.74 0.49
CA THR A 572 0.71 -4.32 0.17
C THR A 572 1.80 -3.26 0.19
N VAL A 573 2.96 -3.56 0.79
CA VAL A 573 4.10 -2.61 0.85
C VAL A 573 4.44 -2.06 -0.54
N GLY A 574 4.58 -0.75 -0.68
CA GLY A 574 4.97 -0.07 -1.91
C GLY A 574 3.91 0.02 -3.00
N SER A 575 2.63 -0.30 -2.71
CA SER A 575 1.53 0.03 -3.62
C SER A 575 1.18 1.51 -3.55
N SER A 576 0.73 2.10 -4.66
CA SER A 576 0.18 3.47 -4.69
C SER A 576 -1.02 3.65 -3.75
N ALA A 577 -1.79 2.59 -3.50
CA ALA A 577 -2.90 2.58 -2.55
C ALA A 577 -2.49 2.96 -1.11
N LEU A 578 -1.22 2.73 -0.71
CA LEU A 578 -0.72 3.14 0.62
C LEU A 578 -0.65 4.66 0.80
N MET A 579 -0.49 5.40 -0.31
CA MET A 579 -0.39 6.86 -0.32
C MET A 579 -1.77 7.51 -0.44
N VAL A 580 -2.63 6.97 -1.29
CA VAL A 580 -3.97 7.53 -1.59
C VAL A 580 -4.99 7.16 -0.51
N GLY A 581 -4.80 6.01 0.16
CA GLY A 581 -5.76 5.48 1.13
C GLY A 581 -6.66 4.41 0.51
N LYS A 582 -7.44 3.76 1.39
CA LYS A 582 -8.34 2.65 1.04
C LYS A 582 -9.58 3.09 0.25
N ASP A 583 -9.86 4.39 0.21
CA ASP A 583 -11.02 4.94 -0.47
C ASP A 583 -10.95 4.68 -2.00
N GLU A 584 -12.11 4.46 -2.61
CA GLU A 584 -12.45 3.87 -3.93
C GLU A 584 -11.69 4.38 -5.18
N TYR A 585 -10.72 5.28 -5.03
CA TYR A 585 -10.07 6.01 -6.11
C TYR A 585 -8.95 5.24 -6.83
N VAL A 586 -8.48 4.09 -6.31
CA VAL A 586 -7.46 3.28 -7.00
C VAL A 586 -8.11 2.11 -7.74
N ARG A 587 -8.67 2.39 -8.92
CA ARG A 587 -9.16 1.35 -9.83
C ARG A 587 -8.02 0.37 -10.18
N GLY A 588 -8.28 -0.93 -10.04
CA GLY A 588 -7.33 -1.99 -10.41
C GLY A 588 -6.30 -2.37 -9.34
N TYR A 589 -6.52 -2.03 -8.06
CA TYR A 589 -5.69 -2.58 -6.98
C TYR A 589 -5.92 -4.09 -6.83
N VAL A 590 -4.84 -4.86 -7.01
CA VAL A 590 -4.83 -6.31 -6.78
C VAL A 590 -3.93 -6.59 -5.59
N GLY A 591 -4.52 -7.09 -4.50
CA GLY A 591 -3.81 -7.52 -3.30
C GLY A 591 -2.88 -8.71 -3.57
N LEU A 592 -1.92 -8.93 -2.67
CA LEU A 592 -1.11 -10.16 -2.70
C LEU A 592 -2.03 -11.36 -2.40
N PRO A 593 -1.94 -12.46 -3.17
CA PRO A 593 -2.69 -13.67 -2.87
C PRO A 593 -2.37 -14.21 -1.46
N ASP A 594 -3.33 -14.91 -0.88
CA ASP A 594 -3.12 -15.65 0.36
C ASP A 594 -2.15 -16.81 0.15
N TRP A 595 -1.54 -17.26 1.26
CA TRP A 595 -0.65 -18.40 1.24
C TRP A 595 -1.43 -19.66 0.84
N VAL A 596 -0.84 -20.46 -0.03
CA VAL A 596 -1.41 -21.76 -0.40
C VAL A 596 -1.30 -22.76 0.75
N SER A 597 -2.31 -23.63 0.86
CA SER A 597 -2.38 -24.71 1.83
C SER A 597 -1.23 -25.71 1.60
N GLU A 598 -0.82 -26.48 2.62
CA GLU A 598 0.23 -27.49 2.44
C GLU A 598 -0.19 -28.62 1.48
N GLU A 599 -1.49 -28.80 1.25
CA GLU A 599 -2.07 -29.87 0.41
C GLU A 599 -2.14 -29.49 -1.08
N ASP A 600 -2.35 -28.21 -1.39
CA ASP A 600 -2.49 -27.71 -2.77
C ASP A 600 -1.16 -27.21 -3.38
N ALA A 601 -0.05 -27.28 -2.62
CA ALA A 601 1.25 -26.80 -3.07
C ALA A 601 1.87 -27.77 -4.10
N PRO A 602 2.34 -27.29 -5.27
CA PRO A 602 2.95 -28.15 -6.27
C PRO A 602 4.25 -28.78 -5.74
N GLY A 603 4.48 -30.05 -6.12
CA GLY A 603 5.67 -30.80 -5.73
C GLY A 603 6.99 -30.13 -6.15
N ARG A 604 8.07 -30.42 -5.42
CA ARG A 604 9.38 -29.76 -5.62
C ARG A 604 10.00 -29.98 -7.00
N GLY A 605 9.75 -31.14 -7.62
CA GLY A 605 10.30 -31.51 -8.94
C GLY A 605 9.77 -30.68 -10.12
N VAL A 606 8.66 -29.93 -9.95
CA VAL A 606 8.10 -29.10 -11.03
C VAL A 606 9.02 -27.91 -11.38
N ARG A 607 10.01 -27.62 -10.53
CA ARG A 607 10.98 -26.53 -10.68
C ARG A 607 12.34 -26.97 -11.22
N ASP A 608 12.49 -28.25 -11.52
CA ASP A 608 13.69 -28.75 -12.19
C ASP A 608 13.72 -28.23 -13.63
N PRO A 609 14.88 -27.79 -14.13
CA PRO A 609 14.98 -27.27 -15.48
C PRO A 609 14.59 -28.40 -16.45
N VAL A 610 13.58 -28.16 -17.28
CA VAL A 610 13.29 -29.04 -18.41
C VAL A 610 14.48 -28.92 -19.36
N GLU A 611 15.35 -29.92 -19.37
CA GLU A 611 16.40 -30.04 -20.39
C GLU A 611 15.71 -30.17 -21.75
N LYS A 612 15.65 -29.08 -22.50
CA LYS A 612 15.37 -29.16 -23.93
C LYS A 612 16.60 -29.79 -24.57
N GLU A 613 16.54 -31.10 -24.85
CA GLU A 613 17.44 -31.75 -25.80
C GLU A 613 17.34 -31.02 -27.14
N TYR A 614 18.22 -30.04 -27.35
CA TYR A 614 18.60 -29.67 -28.69
C TYR A 614 19.54 -30.78 -29.15
N GLY A 615 19.03 -31.69 -29.97
CA GLY A 615 19.82 -32.74 -30.61
C GLY A 615 20.95 -32.12 -31.44
N TYR A 616 22.08 -31.89 -30.78
CA TYR A 616 23.37 -31.91 -31.43
C TYR A 616 23.82 -33.38 -31.37
N GLU A 617 23.97 -34.02 -32.52
CA GLU A 617 24.72 -35.27 -32.60
C GLU A 617 26.10 -35.03 -31.98
N GLU A 618 26.31 -35.58 -30.79
CA GLU A 618 27.61 -35.57 -30.12
C GLU A 618 28.62 -36.28 -31.01
N VAL A 619 29.57 -35.50 -31.55
CA VAL A 619 30.84 -36.07 -32.00
C VAL A 619 31.51 -36.66 -30.77
N LYS A 620 31.53 -38.00 -30.70
CA LYS A 620 32.22 -38.76 -29.66
C LYS A 620 33.65 -38.25 -29.46
N GLU A 621 33.89 -37.56 -28.35
CA GLU A 621 35.25 -37.36 -27.85
C GLU A 621 35.83 -38.71 -27.41
N VAL A 622 36.92 -39.10 -28.07
CA VAL A 622 37.73 -40.25 -27.70
C VAL A 622 38.42 -39.94 -26.38
N LYS A 623 38.14 -40.74 -25.36
CA LYS A 623 38.75 -40.68 -24.01
C LYS A 623 40.27 -40.59 -24.09
N SER A 624 40.83 -39.53 -23.53
CA SER A 624 42.26 -39.37 -23.26
C SER A 624 42.67 -40.28 -22.11
N VAL A 625 43.53 -41.26 -22.41
CA VAL A 625 44.27 -42.05 -21.41
C VAL A 625 45.53 -41.26 -21.06
N GLU A 626 45.68 -40.97 -19.76
CA GLU A 626 46.85 -40.33 -19.16
C GLU A 626 48.16 -41.05 -19.54
N ARG A 627 49.10 -40.34 -20.15
CA ARG A 627 50.53 -40.66 -20.05
C ARG A 627 51.37 -39.42 -19.82
N LYS A 628 52.31 -39.63 -18.91
CA LYS A 628 53.30 -38.71 -18.32
C LYS A 628 53.95 -37.75 -19.31
N VAL A 629 54.18 -36.55 -18.78
CA VAL A 629 55.04 -35.49 -19.32
C VAL A 629 56.46 -36.00 -19.51
N GLU A 630 56.99 -35.84 -20.72
CA GLU A 630 58.43 -35.68 -20.96
C GLU A 630 58.64 -34.60 -22.03
N ALA A 631 59.39 -33.58 -21.64
CA ALA A 631 59.64 -32.38 -22.42
C ALA A 631 60.76 -32.60 -23.42
N ILE A 632 60.51 -32.39 -24.72
CA ILE A 632 61.56 -32.19 -25.72
C ILE A 632 61.18 -31.01 -26.64
N ARG A 633 62.08 -30.05 -26.66
CA ARG A 633 62.13 -28.86 -27.52
C ARG A 633 62.20 -29.25 -29.00
N HIS A 634 61.51 -28.53 -29.89
CA HIS A 634 62.11 -27.67 -30.94
C HIS A 634 61.21 -27.47 -32.18
N VAL A 635 61.22 -26.20 -32.63
CA VAL A 635 61.25 -25.72 -34.04
C VAL A 635 59.91 -25.52 -34.77
N ALA A 636 59.68 -24.25 -35.11
CA ALA A 636 58.72 -23.73 -36.09
C ALA A 636 59.34 -23.72 -37.51
N PRO A 637 58.68 -23.10 -38.52
CA PRO A 637 57.69 -23.60 -39.49
C PRO A 637 58.31 -23.77 -40.91
N PRO A 638 57.54 -24.02 -42.01
CA PRO A 638 57.10 -22.92 -42.90
C PRO A 638 55.72 -23.18 -43.61
N VAL A 639 54.87 -22.17 -43.90
CA VAL A 639 54.72 -21.29 -45.10
C VAL A 639 54.38 -22.01 -46.44
N ILE A 640 53.44 -21.41 -47.21
CA ILE A 640 53.05 -21.53 -48.66
C ILE A 640 51.56 -21.98 -48.80
N SER A 641 50.59 -21.07 -49.05
CA SER A 641 50.15 -20.42 -50.30
C SER A 641 49.06 -21.16 -51.10
N ALA A 642 47.89 -20.50 -51.18
CA ALA A 642 46.90 -20.39 -52.25
C ALA A 642 46.75 -21.46 -53.36
N GLY A 643 45.49 -21.85 -53.61
CA GLY A 643 45.01 -22.09 -54.99
C GLY A 643 43.98 -23.20 -55.19
N HIS A 644 42.84 -22.80 -55.77
CA HIS A 644 41.95 -23.53 -56.70
C HIS A 644 40.75 -24.38 -56.21
N MET A 645 39.61 -24.03 -56.82
CA MET A 645 38.33 -24.75 -56.90
C MET A 645 38.47 -26.04 -57.73
N GLN A 646 37.63 -27.06 -57.48
CA GLN A 646 36.53 -27.51 -58.39
C GLN A 646 35.96 -28.90 -58.01
N GLU A 647 34.62 -28.95 -57.89
CA GLU A 647 33.58 -29.99 -58.13
C GLU A 647 33.86 -31.49 -57.81
N LEU A 648 32.95 -32.23 -57.15
CA LEU A 648 31.69 -32.89 -57.63
C LEU A 648 31.15 -33.78 -56.45
N PRO A 649 30.00 -34.50 -56.50
CA PRO A 649 28.72 -34.32 -57.21
C PRO A 649 27.47 -34.49 -56.29
N ASP A 650 26.33 -34.25 -56.94
CA ASP A 650 24.91 -34.36 -56.55
C ASP A 650 24.39 -35.81 -56.49
N VAL A 651 23.50 -36.16 -55.54
CA VAL A 651 22.33 -37.07 -55.73
C VAL A 651 21.27 -36.85 -54.63
N SER A 652 20.07 -36.55 -55.13
CA SER A 652 18.75 -36.35 -54.52
C SER A 652 18.18 -37.47 -53.62
N SER A 653 17.29 -37.09 -52.68
CA SER A 653 15.94 -37.68 -52.61
C SER A 653 14.94 -36.75 -51.89
N LYS A 654 13.86 -36.42 -52.62
CA LYS A 654 12.72 -35.59 -52.19
C LYS A 654 11.81 -36.32 -51.21
N LYS A 655 11.20 -35.55 -50.30
CA LYS A 655 9.83 -35.79 -49.81
C LYS A 655 9.12 -34.44 -49.67
N GLU A 656 8.22 -34.15 -50.60
CA GLU A 656 7.40 -32.94 -50.67
C GLU A 656 6.30 -32.97 -49.60
N VAL A 657 6.14 -31.86 -48.87
CA VAL A 657 4.94 -31.53 -48.11
C VAL A 657 4.41 -30.23 -48.69
N ASN A 658 3.21 -30.30 -49.25
CA ASN A 658 2.55 -29.24 -50.01
C ASN A 658 2.03 -28.17 -49.04
N GLY A 659 2.62 -26.99 -49.05
CA GLY A 659 2.13 -25.80 -48.35
C GLY A 659 2.12 -24.63 -49.33
N LYS A 660 0.92 -24.17 -49.72
CA LYS A 660 0.75 -23.01 -50.59
C LYS A 660 1.35 -21.77 -49.95
N SER A 661 2.07 -20.97 -50.73
CA SER A 661 2.65 -19.70 -50.28
C SER A 661 1.62 -18.58 -50.32
N LEU A 662 1.72 -17.66 -49.35
CA LEU A 662 0.81 -16.53 -49.11
C LEU A 662 0.56 -15.61 -50.33
N ASP A 663 1.49 -15.55 -51.29
CA ASP A 663 1.30 -14.78 -52.53
C ASP A 663 0.22 -15.41 -53.44
N GLU A 664 0.04 -16.73 -53.38
CA GLU A 664 -1.00 -17.49 -54.12
C GLU A 664 -2.40 -17.32 -53.49
N TRP A 665 -2.48 -16.81 -52.26
CA TRP A 665 -3.75 -16.49 -51.59
C TRP A 665 -4.25 -15.09 -51.95
N LEU A 666 -3.37 -14.19 -52.39
CA LEU A 666 -3.69 -12.80 -52.72
C LEU A 666 -4.01 -12.57 -54.20
N GLU A 667 -3.72 -13.53 -55.08
CA GLU A 667 -4.03 -13.44 -56.52
C GLU A 667 -5.44 -13.96 -56.89
N GLY A 668 -6.24 -14.44 -55.92
CA GLY A 668 -7.52 -15.11 -56.16
C GLY A 668 -8.78 -14.22 -56.10
N SER A 669 -8.65 -12.89 -56.07
CA SER A 669 -9.79 -11.98 -55.85
C SER A 669 -9.98 -10.91 -56.91
N ASP A 670 -9.29 -10.97 -58.05
CA ASP A 670 -9.51 -10.08 -59.19
C ASP A 670 -9.67 -10.90 -60.48
N GLU A 671 -10.90 -11.28 -60.82
CA GLU A 671 -11.37 -11.45 -62.20
C GLU A 671 -12.91 -11.55 -62.16
N GLU A 672 -13.56 -10.43 -62.53
CA GLU A 672 -14.99 -10.29 -62.81
C GLU A 672 -15.36 -11.12 -64.05
N GLU A 673 -16.56 -11.72 -64.10
CA GLU A 673 -17.43 -11.63 -65.28
C GLU A 673 -18.91 -11.67 -64.86
N GLU A 674 -19.64 -10.81 -65.56
CA GLU A 674 -21.06 -10.51 -65.58
C GLU A 674 -21.90 -11.70 -66.07
N ASP A 675 -23.13 -11.87 -65.58
CA ASP A 675 -24.34 -11.73 -66.42
C ASP A 675 -25.61 -12.14 -65.66
N ASP A 676 -26.65 -11.37 -65.99
CA ASP A 676 -28.03 -11.36 -65.53
C ASP A 676 -28.78 -12.70 -65.70
N ASP A 677 -29.79 -12.93 -64.86
CA ASP A 677 -31.17 -13.06 -65.34
C ASP A 677 -32.18 -13.10 -64.18
N GLU A 678 -33.24 -12.33 -64.39
CA GLU A 678 -34.45 -12.13 -63.60
C GLU A 678 -35.29 -13.41 -63.47
N GLU A 679 -36.02 -13.60 -62.36
CA GLU A 679 -37.48 -13.71 -62.38
C GLU A 679 -38.07 -13.76 -60.96
N GLU A 680 -39.20 -13.07 -60.84
CA GLU A 680 -40.06 -12.84 -59.68
C GLU A 680 -40.77 -14.13 -59.22
N ASP A 681 -41.13 -14.21 -57.94
CA ASP A 681 -42.53 -14.46 -57.56
C ASP A 681 -42.73 -14.23 -56.05
N GLU A 682 -43.68 -13.34 -55.79
CA GLU A 682 -44.30 -12.97 -54.53
C GLU A 682 -45.18 -14.11 -54.00
N GLU A 683 -45.20 -14.35 -52.68
CA GLU A 683 -46.46 -14.60 -51.96
C GLU A 683 -46.36 -14.03 -50.53
N GLU A 684 -47.19 -13.02 -50.28
CA GLU A 684 -47.58 -12.47 -48.98
C GLU A 684 -48.44 -13.48 -48.21
N GLU A 685 -48.38 -13.49 -46.87
CA GLU A 685 -49.46 -12.98 -46.00
C GLU A 685 -49.09 -13.09 -44.51
N GLU A 686 -49.22 -11.93 -43.84
CA GLU A 686 -49.94 -11.61 -42.58
C GLU A 686 -49.85 -12.59 -41.39
N ASP A 687 -49.90 -12.21 -40.13
CA ASP A 687 -49.71 -11.01 -39.30
C ASP A 687 -49.87 -11.60 -37.88
N ASP A 688 -49.18 -11.07 -36.87
CA ASP A 688 -49.79 -10.67 -35.60
C ASP A 688 -48.70 -10.20 -34.62
N ASP A 689 -48.99 -9.01 -34.14
CA ASP A 689 -48.23 -8.10 -33.31
C ASP A 689 -47.94 -8.60 -31.89
N ASP A 690 -46.96 -7.97 -31.25
CA ASP A 690 -47.16 -7.29 -29.96
C ASP A 690 -45.92 -6.44 -29.62
N GLU A 691 -46.00 -5.15 -29.94
CA GLU A 691 -45.19 -4.07 -29.37
C GLU A 691 -45.86 -3.55 -28.09
N GLU A 692 -45.10 -3.31 -27.01
CA GLU A 692 -45.49 -2.39 -25.94
C GLU A 692 -44.34 -1.40 -25.65
N GLU A 693 -44.41 -0.21 -26.26
CA GLU A 693 -44.08 1.08 -25.63
C GLU A 693 -45.44 1.69 -25.20
N SER A 694 -45.65 2.47 -24.15
CA SER A 694 -44.92 3.47 -23.39
C SER A 694 -45.84 3.88 -22.22
N GLU A 695 -45.39 4.70 -21.26
CA GLU A 695 -46.13 5.94 -20.95
C GLU A 695 -45.35 6.82 -19.96
N TYR A 696 -45.33 8.11 -20.31
CA TYR A 696 -44.91 9.24 -19.50
C TYR A 696 -46.16 9.85 -18.88
N GLU A 697 -46.16 10.16 -17.59
CA GLU A 697 -47.11 11.12 -17.02
C GLU A 697 -46.39 12.22 -16.23
N THR A 698 -46.69 13.43 -16.66
CA THR A 698 -46.56 14.71 -15.96
C THR A 698 -47.71 14.91 -14.98
N GLU A 699 -47.43 15.41 -13.78
CA GLU A 699 -48.39 16.19 -12.98
C GLU A 699 -47.75 17.48 -12.47
N SER A 700 -48.56 18.54 -12.48
CA SER A 700 -48.26 19.92 -12.10
C SER A 700 -49.13 20.37 -10.92
N GLY A 701 -48.59 21.19 -10.02
CA GLY A 701 -49.28 22.39 -9.51
C GLY A 701 -49.81 22.42 -8.06
N GLU A 702 -49.83 23.65 -7.53
CA GLU A 702 -50.34 24.20 -6.24
C GLU A 702 -49.35 24.15 -5.05
N GLU A 703 -48.60 25.20 -4.69
CA GLU A 703 -48.90 26.57 -4.16
C GLU A 703 -49.42 26.62 -2.70
N GLU A 704 -48.62 27.22 -1.80
CA GLU A 704 -48.95 28.13 -0.66
C GLU A 704 -47.60 28.53 0.02
N THR A 705 -47.01 29.71 -0.28
CA THR A 705 -47.09 31.00 0.46
C THR A 705 -46.65 30.97 1.93
N ASP A 706 -45.51 31.58 2.27
CA ASP A 706 -45.48 32.89 2.96
C ASP A 706 -44.06 33.40 3.23
N ASP A 707 -43.96 34.73 3.13
CA ASP A 707 -42.83 35.65 3.18
C ASP A 707 -42.12 35.75 4.55
N GLU A 708 -40.83 36.13 4.55
CA GLU A 708 -40.39 37.47 5.02
C GLU A 708 -38.87 37.70 4.88
N ASP A 709 -38.58 38.86 4.30
CA ASP A 709 -37.37 39.71 4.24
C ASP A 709 -36.22 39.47 5.25
N VAL A 710 -34.95 39.73 4.93
CA VAL A 710 -34.37 41.09 4.87
C VAL A 710 -33.06 41.16 4.05
N LYS A 711 -33.04 42.15 3.16
CA LYS A 711 -31.95 42.85 2.43
C LYS A 711 -30.68 43.09 3.27
N GLU A 712 -29.47 43.00 2.74
CA GLU A 712 -28.67 44.04 2.04
C GLU A 712 -27.24 43.78 2.57
N SER A 713 -26.12 43.83 1.85
CA SER A 713 -25.72 44.80 0.84
C SER A 713 -24.44 44.30 0.16
N SER A 714 -24.42 44.55 -1.14
CA SER A 714 -23.30 44.46 -2.06
C SER A 714 -22.25 45.54 -1.78
N LYS A 715 -20.97 45.20 -1.99
CA LYS A 715 -20.02 46.14 -2.60
C LYS A 715 -18.82 45.40 -3.22
N MET A 716 -18.82 45.37 -4.55
CA MET A 716 -17.63 45.19 -5.36
C MET A 716 -16.68 46.40 -5.18
N LEU A 717 -15.36 46.12 -5.14
CA LEU A 717 -14.20 46.70 -5.87
C LEU A 717 -14.19 48.24 -6.19
N PRO A 718 -13.04 48.89 -6.54
CA PRO A 718 -11.75 48.34 -6.99
C PRO A 718 -10.47 49.05 -6.45
N SER A 719 -9.33 48.35 -6.56
CA SER A 719 -8.00 48.79 -7.07
C SER A 719 -6.95 47.75 -6.71
#